data_AF-A0A9N9EBG9-F1
#
_entry.id   AF-A0A9N9EBG9-F1
#
_cell.length_a   1.000
_cell.length_b   1.000
_cell.length_c   1.000
_cell.angle_alpha   90.00
_cell.angle_beta   90.00
_cell.angle_gamma   90.00
#
_symmetry.space_group_name_H-M   'P 1'
#
loop_
_entity.id
_entity.type
_entity.pdbx_description
1 polymer ?
#
loop_
_entity_poly.entity_id
_entity_poly.type
_entity_poly.pdbx_seq_one_letter_code
_entity_poly.pdbx_strand_id
1 'polypeptide(L)'
;SEIMVLCLVLNEDKNVNNRFIVDIDSEVWKKKKISHLQRLIKKEKENAFDKFDASDLELWKVSIRTNEVNGEFDEKLKILMNKPHMNINIKEELDATGQKRYADSEPVDTEPKRRKDTPTLESLIVDLGDKIPLDKPPVLYPISNIAGRFHKRNIPISGKNYVDMRLDDVDTTDTGRELIDKLKNETRACYLLYAVSGAGKTRTIFDMSMNENGIYVVYVECRPSSDISNREYEPTMDRNFAQLVATIESAFGPYNDSINNSARAVAKRLIILEYTARILYLILLKKKFPDITPRDYLLSQLNGGQECIAIIKGSLMPIEYTFNELEVIISSALRYLKDELPGQKSLIFAIDESNVASNKLFSGYFRNINQKPRGLLTPMIEILRLFEISTVIAGTAFTLKQGSDVQSDIGKGNEANYIINFNTIDSKEVETYIMRYLDLSDCELGKIEDSKYLVGRPRLMARLVMEIINAEGVPRENKQIVLEYAVNKTVQSIKNDMIRHLEVIVNEAYEKEDLGNVELRKILMTLFINCWFFDGYVSKGEIDDNSAKLVDCGIASLKSDEDKKFWQVKEPLAIEVVKIVLFSRYNKPTEPTIEKLIHELRRSVYCNDSSDTSKGIIWQYLVIGRLIDFKSKTVYEFVSEIYGDQTHLPDWTKEAIINIESYGNNQMFSRLDAELKDDVDVIENLLNYSRFSKYLLVPEHLTRPDGIYIGKLDVSTIWTLLLSTKMLTENLSGEDFNADKRSTDWNLLYYKKNGKEIIRNCEGLRQKLDKVRNNFTCKGSLRIHFILPGVAKNRTSTLSRGGCHTENNDVIMYIDKNLLECYFSEYASSLRKILVEYN
;
A
#
# COMPACT_ATOMS: atom_id res chain seq x y z
N SER A 1 10.90 -39.38 -40.57
CA SER A 1 9.84 -39.59 -41.56
C SER A 1 9.82 -38.38 -42.46
N GLU A 2 10.10 -38.53 -43.75
CA GLU A 2 10.11 -37.39 -44.68
C GLU A 2 8.71 -36.78 -44.79
N ILE A 3 8.63 -35.45 -44.68
CA ILE A 3 7.41 -34.68 -44.86
C ILE A 3 7.36 -34.29 -46.33
N MET A 4 6.37 -34.81 -47.05
CA MET A 4 6.11 -34.42 -48.44
C MET A 4 5.26 -33.16 -48.47
N VAL A 5 5.74 -32.10 -49.12
CA VAL A 5 4.97 -30.87 -49.34
C VAL A 5 4.62 -30.75 -50.81
N LEU A 6 3.32 -30.74 -51.09
CA LEU A 6 2.78 -30.55 -52.44
C LEU A 6 2.72 -29.05 -52.75
N CYS A 7 3.46 -28.62 -53.77
CA CYS A 7 3.61 -27.22 -54.15
C CYS A 7 2.86 -26.91 -55.46
N LEU A 8 2.26 -25.72 -55.51
CA LEU A 8 1.55 -25.16 -56.68
C LEU A 8 2.11 -23.76 -56.97
N VAL A 9 2.32 -23.43 -58.24
CA VAL A 9 2.82 -22.11 -58.66
C VAL A 9 1.69 -21.32 -59.32
N LEU A 10 1.33 -20.17 -58.74
CA LEU A 10 0.36 -19.23 -59.32
C LEU A 10 1.04 -18.38 -60.39
N ASN A 11 1.18 -18.92 -61.61
CA ASN A 11 1.37 -18.19 -62.88
C ASN A 11 1.58 -19.13 -64.09
N GLU A 12 1.63 -20.45 -63.88
CA GLU A 12 1.78 -21.39 -65.00
C GLU A 12 0.44 -21.65 -65.67
N ASP A 13 0.42 -21.63 -67.00
CA ASP A 13 -0.78 -21.68 -67.83
C ASP A 13 -1.73 -22.82 -67.43
N LYS A 14 -2.83 -22.41 -66.79
CA LYS A 14 -4.13 -23.10 -66.65
C LYS A 14 -4.12 -24.62 -66.44
N ASN A 15 -3.20 -25.15 -65.64
CA ASN A 15 -3.31 -26.53 -65.18
C ASN A 15 -2.85 -26.67 -63.72
N VAL A 16 -3.81 -26.80 -62.81
CA VAL A 16 -3.59 -27.18 -61.39
C VAL A 16 -2.93 -28.57 -61.27
N ASN A 17 -2.76 -29.28 -62.39
CA ASN A 17 -2.07 -30.55 -62.52
C ASN A 17 -0.53 -30.44 -62.51
N ASN A 18 0.06 -29.25 -62.68
CA ASN A 18 1.52 -29.02 -62.59
C ASN A 18 2.02 -28.87 -61.14
N ARG A 19 1.51 -29.71 -60.25
CA ARG A 19 1.98 -29.82 -58.87
C ARG A 19 3.30 -30.58 -58.83
N PHE A 20 4.20 -30.13 -57.98
CA PHE A 20 5.45 -30.84 -57.71
C PHE A 20 5.59 -31.05 -56.21
N ILE A 21 6.36 -32.06 -55.84
CA ILE A 21 6.55 -32.45 -54.45
C ILE A 21 7.94 -32.00 -54.04
N VAL A 22 8.04 -31.39 -52.86
CA VAL A 22 9.31 -31.14 -52.20
C VAL A 22 9.36 -32.01 -50.96
N ASP A 23 10.30 -32.94 -50.94
CA ASP A 23 10.55 -33.80 -49.78
C ASP A 23 11.40 -33.04 -48.77
N ILE A 24 10.92 -33.02 -47.52
CA ILE A 24 11.59 -32.33 -46.42
C ILE A 24 11.88 -33.32 -45.31
N ASP A 25 13.15 -33.44 -44.96
CA ASP A 25 13.57 -34.22 -43.82
C ASP A 25 12.90 -33.70 -42.51
N SER A 26 12.36 -34.62 -41.71
CA SER A 26 11.64 -34.29 -40.47
C SER A 26 12.47 -33.57 -39.39
N GLU A 27 13.77 -33.81 -39.32
CA GLU A 27 14.68 -33.06 -38.44
C GLU A 27 14.88 -31.64 -38.96
N VAL A 28 14.92 -31.45 -40.28
CA VAL A 28 15.09 -30.15 -40.94
C VAL A 28 13.83 -29.28 -40.81
N TRP A 29 12.63 -29.86 -40.95
CA TRP A 29 11.36 -29.15 -40.79
C TRP A 29 11.17 -28.56 -39.39
N LYS A 30 11.58 -29.29 -38.35
CA LYS A 30 11.45 -28.85 -36.94
C LYS A 30 12.43 -27.73 -36.58
N LYS A 31 13.52 -27.55 -37.32
CA LYS A 31 14.66 -26.69 -36.93
C LYS A 31 14.87 -25.45 -37.81
N LYS A 32 14.16 -25.25 -38.94
CA LYS A 32 14.48 -24.16 -39.89
C LYS A 32 13.37 -23.11 -40.15
N LYS A 33 13.85 -21.91 -40.50
CA LYS A 33 13.11 -20.71 -40.93
C LYS A 33 12.69 -20.84 -42.42
N ILE A 34 11.57 -20.22 -42.80
CA ILE A 34 10.93 -20.20 -44.14
C ILE A 34 11.91 -20.11 -45.33
N SER A 35 12.97 -19.32 -45.19
CA SER A 35 14.08 -19.17 -46.16
C SER A 35 14.73 -20.47 -46.68
N HIS A 36 14.61 -21.58 -45.95
CA HIS A 36 15.13 -22.86 -46.40
C HIS A 36 14.16 -23.56 -47.36
N LEU A 37 12.86 -23.46 -47.07
CA LEU A 37 11.81 -24.02 -47.91
C LEU A 37 11.78 -23.30 -49.27
N GLN A 38 11.89 -21.97 -49.27
CA GLN A 38 12.04 -21.16 -50.47
C GLN A 38 13.18 -21.63 -51.39
N ARG A 39 14.35 -21.93 -50.82
CA ARG A 39 15.51 -22.43 -51.60
C ARG A 39 15.30 -23.82 -52.15
N LEU A 40 14.64 -24.71 -51.41
CA LEU A 40 14.29 -26.05 -51.89
C LEU A 40 13.28 -25.97 -53.05
N ILE A 41 12.25 -25.14 -52.91
CA ILE A 41 11.25 -24.89 -53.96
C ILE A 41 11.89 -24.30 -55.22
N LYS A 42 12.77 -23.30 -55.09
CA LYS A 42 13.51 -22.73 -56.24
C LYS A 42 14.36 -23.80 -56.93
N LYS A 43 15.09 -24.63 -56.17
CA LYS A 43 15.94 -25.69 -56.72
C LYS A 43 15.13 -26.75 -57.47
N GLU A 44 13.98 -27.15 -56.94
CA GLU A 44 13.14 -28.18 -57.57
C GLU A 44 12.51 -27.70 -58.89
N LYS A 45 12.35 -26.38 -59.04
CA LYS A 45 11.80 -25.76 -60.25
C LYS A 45 12.70 -24.66 -60.81
N GLU A 46 13.99 -24.97 -60.91
CA GLU A 46 15.05 -24.00 -61.22
C GLU A 46 14.78 -23.21 -62.50
N ASN A 47 14.29 -23.86 -63.55
CA ASN A 47 13.98 -23.21 -64.83
C ASN A 47 12.78 -22.23 -64.74
N ALA A 48 11.79 -22.50 -63.88
CA ALA A 48 10.61 -21.64 -63.74
C ALA A 48 10.89 -20.40 -62.88
N PHE A 49 11.90 -20.48 -62.01
CA PHE A 49 12.29 -19.43 -61.07
C PHE A 49 13.68 -18.85 -61.35
N ASP A 50 14.25 -19.04 -62.55
CA ASP A 50 15.63 -18.62 -62.85
C ASP A 50 15.85 -17.11 -62.63
N LYS A 51 14.79 -16.30 -62.84
CA LYS A 51 14.80 -14.83 -62.75
C LYS A 51 14.48 -14.27 -61.38
N PHE A 52 14.12 -15.11 -60.41
CA PHE A 52 13.65 -14.68 -59.09
C PHE A 52 14.55 -15.25 -58.02
N ASP A 53 15.00 -14.45 -57.05
CA ASP A 53 15.75 -15.02 -55.93
C ASP A 53 14.82 -15.83 -55.03
N ALA A 54 15.39 -16.84 -54.35
CA ALA A 54 14.58 -17.70 -53.49
C ALA A 54 13.87 -16.88 -52.39
N SER A 55 14.49 -15.79 -51.92
CA SER A 55 13.91 -14.84 -50.97
C SER A 55 12.61 -14.20 -51.47
N ASP A 56 12.46 -14.06 -52.79
CA ASP A 56 11.37 -13.32 -53.43
C ASP A 56 10.11 -14.19 -53.59
N LEU A 57 10.22 -15.51 -53.33
CA LEU A 57 9.12 -16.44 -53.39
C LEU A 57 8.20 -16.29 -52.18
N GLU A 58 7.01 -15.71 -52.35
CA GLU A 58 6.02 -15.67 -51.28
C GLU A 58 5.33 -17.03 -51.10
N LEU A 59 5.45 -17.61 -49.91
CA LEU A 59 4.87 -18.92 -49.60
C LEU A 59 3.59 -18.78 -48.79
N TRP A 60 2.53 -19.41 -49.28
CA TRP A 60 1.22 -19.46 -48.64
C TRP A 60 0.87 -20.92 -48.31
N LYS A 61 0.52 -21.18 -47.05
CA LYS A 61 0.00 -22.50 -46.66
C LYS A 61 -1.52 -22.48 -46.83
N VAL A 62 -2.02 -23.40 -47.66
CA VAL A 62 -3.45 -23.59 -47.94
C VAL A 62 -3.83 -25.06 -47.74
N SER A 63 -5.08 -25.31 -47.35
CA SER A 63 -5.66 -26.65 -47.28
C SER A 63 -6.72 -26.78 -48.36
N ILE A 64 -6.41 -27.55 -49.41
CA ILE A 64 -7.27 -27.74 -50.58
C ILE A 64 -7.41 -29.24 -50.82
N ARG A 65 -8.64 -29.75 -50.94
CA ARG A 65 -8.86 -31.16 -51.31
C ARG A 65 -8.73 -31.31 -52.82
N THR A 66 -7.88 -32.24 -53.26
CA THR A 66 -7.57 -32.44 -54.68
C THR A 66 -8.38 -33.56 -55.35
N ASN A 67 -9.22 -34.28 -54.60
CA ASN A 67 -9.96 -35.43 -55.10
C ASN A 67 -11.45 -35.07 -55.20
N GLU A 68 -12.12 -35.55 -56.23
CA GLU A 68 -13.56 -35.38 -56.44
C GLU A 68 -14.36 -36.22 -55.44
N VAL A 69 -15.34 -35.62 -54.77
CA VAL A 69 -16.23 -36.31 -53.84
C VAL A 69 -17.66 -36.03 -54.27
N ASN A 70 -18.44 -37.08 -54.56
CA ASN A 70 -19.82 -36.99 -55.05
C ASN A 70 -19.99 -36.18 -56.35
N GLY A 71 -19.01 -36.23 -57.27
CA GLY A 71 -19.08 -35.54 -58.55
C GLY A 71 -18.81 -34.02 -58.48
N GLU A 72 -18.31 -33.53 -57.34
CA GLU A 72 -17.93 -32.12 -57.17
C GLU A 72 -16.49 -31.97 -56.63
N PHE A 73 -15.74 -31.06 -57.25
CA PHE A 73 -14.45 -30.59 -56.74
C PHE A 73 -14.61 -29.57 -55.62
N ASP A 74 -13.61 -29.51 -54.74
CA ASP A 74 -13.46 -28.49 -53.69
C ASP A 74 -13.60 -27.08 -54.26
N GLU A 75 -14.37 -26.21 -53.59
CA GLU A 75 -14.62 -24.84 -54.07
C GLU A 75 -13.32 -24.04 -54.27
N LYS A 76 -12.32 -24.24 -53.41
CA LYS A 76 -11.00 -23.57 -53.53
C LYS A 76 -10.24 -24.07 -54.74
N LEU A 77 -10.39 -25.35 -55.07
CA LEU A 77 -9.81 -25.92 -56.30
C LEU A 77 -10.51 -25.37 -57.55
N LYS A 78 -11.84 -25.21 -57.51
CA LYS A 78 -12.62 -24.56 -58.59
C LYS A 78 -12.18 -23.10 -58.79
N ILE A 79 -11.89 -22.36 -57.72
CA ILE A 79 -11.35 -20.99 -57.79
C ILE A 79 -9.99 -20.97 -58.51
N LEU A 80 -9.07 -21.87 -58.13
CA LEU A 80 -7.76 -21.99 -58.78
C LEU A 80 -7.84 -22.39 -60.27
N MET A 81 -8.85 -23.16 -60.66
CA MET A 81 -9.04 -23.59 -62.05
C MET A 81 -9.69 -22.52 -62.93
N ASN A 82 -10.63 -21.75 -62.38
CA ASN A 82 -11.54 -20.91 -63.18
C ASN A 82 -11.25 -19.41 -63.09
N LYS A 83 -10.53 -18.94 -62.07
CA LYS A 83 -10.23 -17.51 -61.86
C LYS A 83 -8.80 -17.18 -62.34
N PRO A 84 -8.58 -16.05 -63.04
CA PRO A 84 -7.23 -15.61 -63.38
C PRO A 84 -6.40 -15.40 -62.11
N HIS A 85 -5.15 -15.89 -62.09
CA HIS A 85 -4.30 -15.90 -60.89
C HIS A 85 -4.09 -14.49 -60.29
N MET A 86 -4.02 -13.43 -61.11
CA MET A 86 -3.87 -12.04 -60.65
C MET A 86 -5.07 -11.53 -59.85
N ASN A 87 -6.23 -12.19 -59.94
CA ASN A 87 -7.47 -11.78 -59.30
C ASN A 87 -7.85 -12.66 -58.11
N ILE A 88 -7.02 -13.65 -57.75
CA ILE A 88 -7.29 -14.54 -56.61
C ILE A 88 -6.74 -13.90 -55.34
N ASN A 89 -7.62 -13.58 -54.38
CA ASN A 89 -7.18 -13.16 -53.06
C ASN A 89 -6.86 -14.41 -52.22
N ILE A 90 -5.59 -14.81 -52.21
CA ILE A 90 -5.13 -16.06 -51.57
C ILE A 90 -5.52 -16.14 -50.08
N LYS A 91 -5.57 -15.01 -49.37
CA LYS A 91 -5.87 -14.97 -47.94
C LYS A 91 -7.37 -15.16 -47.65
N GLU A 92 -8.23 -14.53 -48.43
CA GLU A 92 -9.69 -14.54 -48.21
C GLU A 92 -10.40 -15.67 -48.96
N GLU A 93 -9.94 -16.01 -50.17
CA GLU A 93 -10.62 -16.98 -51.03
C GLU A 93 -10.09 -18.42 -50.86
N LEU A 94 -8.87 -18.59 -50.33
CA LEU A 94 -8.27 -19.93 -50.12
C LEU A 94 -8.00 -20.23 -48.63
N ASP A 95 -8.38 -19.34 -47.71
CA ASP A 95 -8.08 -19.36 -46.27
C ASP A 95 -6.58 -19.51 -45.96
N ALA A 96 -5.72 -18.84 -46.72
CA ALA A 96 -4.29 -19.01 -46.57
C ALA A 96 -3.74 -18.33 -45.30
N THR A 97 -2.98 -19.08 -44.50
CA THR A 97 -2.20 -18.51 -43.39
C THR A 97 -0.83 -18.11 -43.92
N GLY A 98 -0.63 -16.81 -44.20
CA GLY A 98 0.65 -16.29 -44.67
C GLY A 98 1.74 -16.33 -43.60
N GLN A 99 2.96 -16.68 -43.99
CA GLN A 99 4.15 -16.55 -43.16
C GLN A 99 5.15 -15.63 -43.85
N LYS A 100 5.17 -14.34 -43.48
CA LYS A 100 6.11 -13.32 -44.01
C LYS A 100 7.06 -12.84 -42.90
N ARG A 101 8.32 -12.57 -43.24
CA ARG A 101 9.20 -11.69 -42.44
C ARG A 101 9.84 -10.61 -43.29
N TYR A 102 9.65 -9.38 -42.80
CA TYR A 102 10.47 -8.17 -42.87
C TYR A 102 11.88 -8.32 -43.48
N ALA A 103 12.09 -7.67 -44.63
CA ALA A 103 13.17 -6.71 -44.86
C ALA A 103 12.94 -5.93 -46.18
N ASP A 104 13.08 -4.61 -46.06
CA ASP A 104 13.35 -3.55 -47.05
C ASP A 104 12.25 -3.07 -48.04
N SER A 105 11.85 -1.80 -47.79
CA SER A 105 11.14 -0.75 -48.55
C SER A 105 11.59 -0.60 -50.01
N GLU A 106 10.83 -0.11 -51.01
CA GLU A 106 9.64 0.77 -51.19
C GLU A 106 9.33 0.77 -52.74
N PRO A 107 8.39 1.55 -53.33
CA PRO A 107 6.96 1.75 -53.05
C PRO A 107 6.11 1.45 -54.31
N VAL A 108 4.87 0.95 -54.17
CA VAL A 108 3.85 1.16 -55.23
C VAL A 108 2.53 1.56 -54.57
N ASP A 109 2.20 2.83 -54.79
CA ASP A 109 0.95 3.53 -54.50
C ASP A 109 -0.30 2.66 -54.68
N THR A 110 -0.95 2.30 -53.57
CA THR A 110 -2.40 2.09 -53.50
C THR A 110 -2.89 2.39 -52.08
N GLU A 111 -2.60 3.58 -51.56
CA GLU A 111 -3.35 4.13 -50.42
C GLU A 111 -4.33 5.20 -50.91
N PRO A 112 -5.52 5.33 -50.27
CA PRO A 112 -6.42 6.44 -50.54
C PRO A 112 -5.64 7.75 -50.37
N LYS A 113 -5.71 8.66 -51.36
CA LYS A 113 -4.91 9.91 -51.41
C LYS A 113 -4.80 10.57 -50.04
N ARG A 114 -3.66 10.37 -49.35
CA ARG A 114 -3.31 11.10 -48.12
C ARG A 114 -3.39 12.60 -48.42
N ARG A 115 -4.02 13.39 -47.55
CA ARG A 115 -3.76 14.84 -47.55
C ARG A 115 -2.25 14.99 -47.35
N LYS A 116 -1.58 15.61 -48.32
CA LYS A 116 -0.12 15.58 -48.45
C LYS A 116 0.66 16.35 -47.37
N ASP A 117 -0.02 17.11 -46.53
CA ASP A 117 0.63 17.98 -45.55
C ASP A 117 0.08 17.70 -44.15
N THR A 118 0.97 17.35 -43.22
CA THR A 118 0.68 17.40 -41.78
C THR A 118 0.26 18.83 -41.45
N PRO A 119 -0.95 19.08 -40.93
CA PRO A 119 -1.42 20.44 -40.73
C PRO A 119 -0.58 21.13 -39.66
N THR A 120 -0.35 22.43 -39.87
CA THR A 120 0.35 23.26 -38.89
C THR A 120 -0.51 23.39 -37.63
N LEU A 121 0.13 23.63 -36.49
CA LEU A 121 -0.58 23.87 -35.24
C LEU A 121 -1.61 25.01 -35.38
N GLU A 122 -1.28 26.08 -36.09
CA GLU A 122 -2.16 27.22 -36.31
C GLU A 122 -3.42 26.81 -37.07
N SER A 123 -3.27 26.00 -38.13
CA SER A 123 -4.41 25.49 -38.89
C SER A 123 -5.31 24.56 -38.06
N LEU A 124 -4.71 23.72 -37.22
CA LEU A 124 -5.45 22.86 -36.29
C LEU A 124 -6.22 23.68 -35.26
N ILE A 125 -5.59 24.71 -34.69
CA ILE A 125 -6.25 25.58 -33.71
C ILE A 125 -7.47 26.28 -34.32
N VAL A 126 -7.36 26.78 -35.56
CA VAL A 126 -8.48 27.43 -36.27
C VAL A 126 -9.60 26.41 -36.54
N ASP A 127 -9.27 25.26 -37.14
CA ASP A 127 -10.26 24.24 -37.49
C ASP A 127 -10.99 23.66 -36.27
N LEU A 128 -10.26 23.46 -35.16
CA LEU A 128 -10.82 22.96 -33.91
C LEU A 128 -11.59 24.05 -33.15
N GLY A 129 -11.16 25.30 -33.21
CA GLY A 129 -11.79 26.43 -32.53
C GLY A 129 -13.26 26.64 -32.92
N ASP A 130 -13.59 26.38 -34.19
CA ASP A 130 -14.96 26.51 -34.70
C ASP A 130 -15.85 25.30 -34.36
N LYS A 131 -15.25 24.13 -34.09
CA LYS A 131 -15.97 22.86 -33.90
C LYS A 131 -16.23 22.51 -32.44
N ILE A 132 -15.41 23.02 -31.52
CA ILE A 132 -15.43 22.59 -30.12
C ILE A 132 -16.29 23.54 -29.29
N PRO A 133 -17.31 23.04 -28.58
CA PRO A 133 -18.15 23.84 -27.70
C PRO A 133 -17.41 24.18 -26.39
N LEU A 134 -16.47 25.12 -26.47
CA LEU A 134 -15.71 25.57 -25.31
C LEU A 134 -16.57 26.46 -24.40
N ASP A 135 -16.93 25.97 -23.22
CA ASP A 135 -17.66 26.74 -22.22
C ASP A 135 -16.73 27.51 -21.27
N LYS A 136 -17.29 28.51 -20.58
CA LYS A 136 -16.56 29.20 -19.52
C LYS A 136 -16.15 28.21 -18.43
N PRO A 137 -14.98 28.40 -17.79
CA PRO A 137 -14.56 27.56 -16.68
C PRO A 137 -15.63 27.47 -15.58
N PRO A 138 -15.89 26.28 -15.03
CA PRO A 138 -16.87 26.08 -13.98
C PRO A 138 -16.53 26.83 -12.69
N VAL A 139 -17.55 27.33 -12.01
CA VAL A 139 -17.39 28.06 -10.75
C VAL A 139 -17.14 27.06 -9.62
N LEU A 140 -16.13 27.32 -8.76
CA LEU A 140 -15.76 26.46 -7.63
C LEU A 140 -16.87 26.30 -6.58
N TYR A 141 -17.66 27.36 -6.38
CA TYR A 141 -18.75 27.44 -5.42
C TYR A 141 -20.08 27.74 -6.12
N PRO A 142 -20.64 26.79 -6.88
CA PRO A 142 -21.86 27.02 -7.66
C PRO A 142 -23.11 27.11 -6.76
N ILE A 143 -23.05 26.59 -5.53
CA ILE A 143 -24.18 26.57 -4.58
C ILE A 143 -23.74 27.18 -3.25
N SER A 144 -24.44 28.24 -2.83
CA SER A 144 -24.30 28.80 -1.49
C SER A 144 -25.11 28.03 -0.46
N ASN A 145 -24.65 27.97 0.78
CA ASN A 145 -25.41 27.42 1.92
C ASN A 145 -25.84 25.95 1.79
N ILE A 146 -25.04 25.11 1.11
CA ILE A 146 -25.33 23.67 0.96
C ILE A 146 -25.38 22.91 2.31
N ALA A 147 -24.72 23.44 3.33
CA ALA A 147 -24.65 22.84 4.66
C ALA A 147 -25.80 23.25 5.62
N GLY A 148 -26.79 24.02 5.16
CA GLY A 148 -27.97 24.37 5.96
C GLY A 148 -27.59 25.03 7.31
N ARG A 149 -28.10 24.49 8.43
CA ARG A 149 -27.79 25.01 9.78
C ARG A 149 -26.31 24.92 10.18
N PHE A 150 -25.50 24.15 9.44
CA PHE A 150 -24.06 24.05 9.63
C PHE A 150 -23.27 25.00 8.73
N HIS A 151 -23.91 25.89 7.98
CA HIS A 151 -23.18 26.76 7.07
C HIS A 151 -22.35 27.81 7.81
N LYS A 152 -21.05 27.79 7.55
CA LYS A 152 -20.11 28.85 7.93
C LYS A 152 -19.41 29.45 6.72
N ARG A 153 -19.07 28.60 5.75
CA ARG A 153 -18.41 28.98 4.50
C ARG A 153 -19.00 28.20 3.32
N ASN A 154 -18.82 28.73 2.11
CA ASN A 154 -19.05 27.97 0.88
C ASN A 154 -18.10 26.76 0.80
N ILE A 155 -18.64 25.65 0.30
CA ILE A 155 -17.96 24.36 0.24
C ILE A 155 -17.68 24.05 -1.23
N PRO A 156 -16.44 23.64 -1.58
CA PRO A 156 -16.07 23.41 -2.97
C PRO A 156 -16.87 22.26 -3.58
N ILE A 157 -17.29 22.43 -4.83
CA ILE A 157 -18.08 21.44 -5.57
C ILE A 157 -17.37 21.11 -6.88
N SER A 158 -17.36 19.82 -7.22
CA SER A 158 -17.00 19.33 -8.55
C SER A 158 -18.09 18.40 -9.11
N GLY A 159 -17.97 18.08 -10.39
CA GLY A 159 -19.00 17.44 -11.19
C GLY A 159 -20.28 18.27 -11.22
N LYS A 160 -21.43 17.58 -11.27
CA LYS A 160 -22.73 18.24 -11.28
C LYS A 160 -23.09 18.87 -9.93
N ASN A 161 -22.81 18.21 -8.80
CA ASN A 161 -23.18 18.65 -7.43
C ASN A 161 -22.38 17.91 -6.31
N TYR A 162 -21.16 17.43 -6.57
CA TYR A 162 -20.40 16.62 -5.62
C TYR A 162 -19.52 17.50 -4.71
N VAL A 163 -19.66 17.35 -3.39
CA VAL A 163 -18.81 18.04 -2.40
C VAL A 163 -17.39 17.49 -2.47
N ASP A 164 -16.43 18.35 -2.85
CA ASP A 164 -15.05 17.92 -3.10
C ASP A 164 -14.04 18.76 -2.34
N MET A 165 -13.75 18.32 -1.12
CA MET A 165 -12.77 18.95 -0.24
C MET A 165 -11.34 18.92 -0.80
N ARG A 166 -11.07 18.18 -1.89
CA ARG A 166 -9.77 18.24 -2.58
C ARG A 166 -9.57 19.57 -3.32
N LEU A 167 -10.63 20.35 -3.54
CA LEU A 167 -10.62 21.63 -4.25
C LEU A 167 -10.77 22.84 -3.32
N ASP A 168 -10.50 22.70 -2.02
CA ASP A 168 -10.35 23.86 -1.13
C ASP A 168 -9.23 24.80 -1.64
N ASP A 169 -9.54 26.08 -1.83
CA ASP A 169 -8.61 27.09 -2.36
C ASP A 169 -7.95 27.93 -1.26
N VAL A 170 -8.27 27.67 0.01
CA VAL A 170 -7.83 28.49 1.15
C VAL A 170 -6.48 28.09 1.66
N ASP A 171 -6.26 26.79 1.80
CA ASP A 171 -5.13 26.24 2.51
C ASP A 171 -4.42 25.20 1.65
N THR A 172 -3.23 25.55 1.18
CA THR A 172 -2.37 24.62 0.46
C THR A 172 -1.67 23.73 1.48
N THR A 173 -1.79 22.41 1.33
CA THR A 173 -1.14 21.47 2.26
C THR A 173 0.38 21.64 2.24
N ASP A 174 1.07 21.30 3.34
CA ASP A 174 2.54 21.38 3.39
C ASP A 174 3.18 20.58 2.25
N THR A 175 2.68 19.38 1.99
CA THR A 175 3.12 18.53 0.88
C THR A 175 2.82 19.16 -0.49
N GLY A 176 1.67 19.83 -0.64
CA GLY A 176 1.32 20.59 -1.83
C GLY A 176 2.28 21.75 -2.08
N ARG A 177 2.61 22.52 -1.02
CA ARG A 177 3.60 23.60 -1.08
C ARG A 177 4.98 23.09 -1.46
N GLU A 178 5.43 22.00 -0.82
CA GLU A 178 6.70 21.34 -1.15
C GLU A 178 6.77 20.94 -2.64
N LEU A 179 5.69 20.34 -3.16
CA LEU A 179 5.62 19.91 -4.55
C LEU A 179 5.62 21.10 -5.53
N ILE A 180 4.89 22.17 -5.22
CA ILE A 180 4.87 23.40 -6.02
C ILE A 180 6.26 24.02 -6.08
N ASP A 181 6.92 24.20 -4.94
CA ASP A 181 8.25 24.82 -4.87
C ASP A 181 9.29 24.04 -5.67
N LYS A 182 9.20 22.71 -5.62
CA LYS A 182 10.06 21.79 -6.37
C LYS A 182 9.79 21.79 -7.87
N LEU A 183 8.55 22.01 -8.31
CA LEU A 183 8.17 21.89 -9.72
C LEU A 183 8.11 23.22 -10.48
N LYS A 184 8.03 24.37 -9.78
CA LYS A 184 7.86 25.69 -10.39
C LYS A 184 8.90 26.05 -11.45
N ASN A 185 10.09 25.46 -11.38
CA ASN A 185 11.21 25.73 -12.30
C ASN A 185 11.80 24.50 -12.99
N GLU A 186 11.22 23.32 -12.78
CA GLU A 186 11.74 22.05 -13.29
C GLU A 186 11.02 21.64 -14.57
N THR A 187 11.78 21.14 -15.56
CA THR A 187 11.21 20.63 -16.81
C THR A 187 11.25 19.10 -16.88
N ARG A 188 12.17 18.43 -16.18
CA ARG A 188 12.38 16.98 -16.31
C ARG A 188 12.19 16.18 -15.01
N ALA A 189 11.40 16.69 -14.07
CA ALA A 189 11.23 16.03 -12.78
C ALA A 189 10.16 14.94 -12.82
N CYS A 190 10.38 13.86 -12.05
CA CYS A 190 9.38 12.82 -11.79
C CYS A 190 9.22 12.66 -10.28
N TYR A 191 8.00 12.86 -9.78
CA TYR A 191 7.65 12.73 -8.37
C TYR A 191 6.67 11.57 -8.16
N LEU A 192 6.98 10.72 -7.18
CA LEU A 192 6.13 9.62 -6.74
C LEU A 192 5.49 9.98 -5.39
N LEU A 193 4.17 10.11 -5.36
CA LEU A 193 3.40 10.34 -4.14
C LEU A 193 3.03 9.00 -3.51
N TYR A 194 3.69 8.64 -2.41
CA TYR A 194 3.54 7.33 -1.79
C TYR A 194 3.08 7.47 -0.33
N ALA A 195 1.83 7.07 -0.07
CA ALA A 195 1.23 7.07 1.26
C ALA A 195 -0.04 6.22 1.29
N VAL A 196 -0.59 5.98 2.49
CA VAL A 196 -1.86 5.26 2.66
C VAL A 196 -3.00 5.85 1.84
N SER A 197 -3.97 5.00 1.52
CA SER A 197 -5.26 5.41 0.97
C SER A 197 -5.88 6.51 1.83
N GLY A 198 -6.25 7.64 1.22
CA GLY A 198 -6.88 8.76 1.93
C GLY A 198 -5.92 9.73 2.64
N ALA A 199 -4.60 9.57 2.52
CA ALA A 199 -3.59 10.47 3.09
C ALA A 199 -3.55 11.89 2.47
N GLY A 200 -4.22 12.11 1.33
CA GLY A 200 -4.24 13.42 0.65
C GLY A 200 -3.44 13.50 -0.66
N LYS A 201 -3.01 12.38 -1.27
CA LYS A 201 -2.25 12.39 -2.54
C LYS A 201 -2.93 13.18 -3.67
N THR A 202 -4.21 12.92 -3.96
CA THR A 202 -4.97 13.67 -4.97
C THR A 202 -5.15 15.13 -4.56
N ARG A 203 -5.30 15.42 -3.26
CA ARG A 203 -5.34 16.80 -2.74
C ARG A 203 -4.03 17.52 -3.01
N THR A 204 -2.88 16.87 -2.78
CA THR A 204 -1.55 17.41 -3.11
C THR A 204 -1.38 17.67 -4.61
N ILE A 205 -1.95 16.82 -5.47
CA ILE A 205 -1.99 17.10 -6.91
C ILE A 205 -2.82 18.35 -7.21
N PHE A 206 -4.00 18.49 -6.59
CA PHE A 206 -4.89 19.62 -6.83
C PHE A 206 -4.36 20.94 -6.25
N ASP A 207 -3.67 20.88 -5.11
CA ASP A 207 -2.97 22.02 -4.50
C ASP A 207 -2.07 22.74 -5.51
N MET A 208 -1.44 22.01 -6.44
CA MET A 208 -0.63 22.61 -7.50
C MET A 208 -1.42 23.59 -8.36
N SER A 209 -2.68 23.31 -8.66
CA SER A 209 -3.51 24.17 -9.51
C SER A 209 -4.34 25.18 -8.72
N MET A 210 -4.72 24.87 -7.47
CA MET A 210 -5.67 25.65 -6.67
C MET A 210 -5.09 26.93 -6.06
N ASN A 211 -3.75 27.09 -6.06
CA ASN A 211 -3.07 28.25 -5.49
C ASN A 211 -3.06 29.47 -6.45
N GLU A 212 -2.98 30.69 -5.92
CA GLU A 212 -2.83 31.93 -6.70
C GLU A 212 -1.60 31.92 -7.62
N ASN A 213 -0.53 31.24 -7.22
CA ASN A 213 0.68 30.99 -8.02
C ASN A 213 0.71 29.57 -8.62
N GLY A 214 -0.46 28.95 -8.83
CA GLY A 214 -0.58 27.56 -9.22
C GLY A 214 0.05 27.22 -10.57
N ILE A 215 0.16 25.93 -10.90
CA ILE A 215 0.78 25.41 -12.11
C ILE A 215 -0.29 24.72 -12.96
N TYR A 216 -0.25 24.87 -14.29
CA TYR A 216 -1.16 24.11 -15.16
C TYR A 216 -0.84 22.62 -15.09
N VAL A 217 -1.82 21.83 -14.65
CA VAL A 217 -1.72 20.37 -14.52
C VAL A 217 -2.68 19.71 -15.51
N VAL A 218 -2.15 18.87 -16.38
CA VAL A 218 -2.94 17.87 -17.11
C VAL A 218 -3.18 16.70 -16.18
N TYR A 219 -4.41 16.55 -15.71
CA TYR A 219 -4.80 15.50 -14.77
C TYR A 219 -5.32 14.27 -15.53
N VAL A 220 -4.82 13.08 -15.18
CA VAL A 220 -5.25 11.80 -15.74
C VAL A 220 -5.51 10.83 -14.59
N GLU A 221 -6.75 10.36 -14.43
CA GLU A 221 -7.10 9.31 -13.46
C GLU A 221 -7.14 7.93 -14.14
N CYS A 222 -6.26 7.01 -13.74
CA CYS A 222 -6.10 5.71 -14.38
C CYS A 222 -7.14 4.66 -13.97
N ARG A 223 -8.45 4.94 -14.09
CA ARG A 223 -9.52 3.95 -13.78
C ARG A 223 -10.23 3.42 -15.03
N PRO A 224 -10.41 2.09 -15.18
CA PRO A 224 -11.07 1.48 -16.33
C PRO A 224 -12.60 1.52 -16.25
N SER A 225 -13.26 1.20 -17.37
CA SER A 225 -14.71 1.23 -17.51
C SER A 225 -15.47 0.19 -16.68
N SER A 226 -14.85 -0.94 -16.35
CA SER A 226 -15.46 -1.99 -15.53
C SER A 226 -15.72 -1.58 -14.08
N ASP A 227 -15.03 -0.56 -13.57
CA ASP A 227 -15.24 0.02 -12.24
C ASP A 227 -16.35 1.11 -12.24
N ILE A 228 -16.91 1.46 -13.41
CA ILE A 228 -17.87 2.58 -13.58
C ILE A 228 -19.28 2.23 -13.11
N SER A 229 -19.66 0.94 -13.10
CA SER A 229 -21.06 0.52 -12.90
C SER A 229 -21.64 0.74 -11.51
N ASN A 230 -20.83 1.10 -10.50
CA ASN A 230 -21.30 1.31 -9.12
C ASN A 230 -21.10 2.74 -8.58
N ARG A 231 -20.49 3.67 -9.34
CA ARG A 231 -20.11 5.01 -8.87
C ARG A 231 -20.30 6.10 -9.92
N GLU A 232 -21.51 6.29 -10.45
CA GLU A 232 -21.83 7.34 -11.43
C GLU A 232 -21.58 8.81 -10.95
N TYR A 233 -21.02 9.02 -9.76
CA TYR A 233 -20.94 10.34 -9.10
C TYR A 233 -19.52 10.78 -8.69
N GLU A 234 -18.44 10.05 -9.00
CA GLU A 234 -17.09 10.53 -8.66
C GLU A 234 -16.58 11.55 -9.71
N PRO A 235 -16.31 12.81 -9.31
CA PRO A 235 -16.02 13.91 -10.25
C PRO A 235 -14.61 13.86 -10.85
N THR A 236 -13.70 13.04 -10.32
CA THR A 236 -12.36 12.86 -10.89
C THR A 236 -12.30 11.84 -12.02
N MET A 237 -13.38 11.05 -12.19
CA MET A 237 -13.42 9.97 -13.16
C MET A 237 -13.08 10.45 -14.57
N ASP A 238 -12.02 9.89 -15.14
CA ASP A 238 -11.53 10.23 -16.47
C ASP A 238 -12.10 9.30 -17.54
N ARG A 239 -13.19 9.74 -18.17
CA ARG A 239 -13.87 9.01 -19.25
C ARG A 239 -12.99 8.88 -20.49
N ASN A 240 -12.12 9.86 -20.75
CA ASN A 240 -11.22 9.81 -21.90
C ASN A 240 -10.16 8.74 -21.72
N PHE A 241 -9.61 8.58 -20.51
CA PHE A 241 -8.72 7.47 -20.17
C PHE A 241 -9.43 6.12 -20.29
N ALA A 242 -10.65 5.98 -19.77
CA ALA A 242 -11.42 4.74 -19.90
C ALA A 242 -11.66 4.36 -21.37
N GLN A 243 -11.98 5.35 -22.23
CA GLN A 243 -12.14 5.15 -23.68
C GLN A 243 -10.82 4.78 -24.36
N LEU A 244 -9.71 5.40 -23.95
CA LEU A 244 -8.37 5.05 -24.42
C LEU A 244 -8.08 3.58 -24.15
N VAL A 245 -8.30 3.11 -22.91
CA VAL A 245 -8.10 1.70 -22.52
C VAL A 245 -8.92 0.76 -23.40
N ALA A 246 -10.23 1.00 -23.56
CA ALA A 246 -11.09 0.16 -24.39
C ALA A 246 -10.64 0.11 -25.86
N THR A 247 -10.11 1.22 -26.38
CA THR A 247 -9.59 1.29 -27.75
C THR A 247 -8.28 0.50 -27.91
N ILE A 248 -7.40 0.57 -26.90
CA ILE A 248 -6.17 -0.23 -26.85
C ILE A 248 -6.51 -1.72 -26.73
N GLU A 249 -7.47 -2.11 -25.89
CA GLU A 249 -7.94 -3.50 -25.75
C GLU A 249 -8.39 -4.06 -27.09
N SER A 250 -9.16 -3.28 -27.86
CA SER A 250 -9.60 -3.66 -29.21
C SER A 250 -8.44 -3.91 -30.18
N ALA A 251 -7.31 -3.19 -30.03
CA ALA A 251 -6.12 -3.36 -30.86
C ALA A 251 -5.31 -4.63 -30.52
N PHE A 252 -5.36 -5.11 -29.27
CA PHE A 252 -4.70 -6.35 -28.88
C PHE A 252 -5.50 -7.61 -29.26
N GLY A 253 -6.82 -7.49 -29.46
CA GLY A 253 -7.70 -8.59 -29.86
C GLY A 253 -7.95 -9.64 -28.75
N PRO A 254 -8.72 -10.71 -29.03
CA PRO A 254 -9.10 -11.71 -28.01
C PRO A 254 -7.96 -12.65 -27.61
N TYR A 255 -6.88 -12.72 -28.39
CA TYR A 255 -5.72 -13.55 -28.11
C TYR A 255 -4.59 -12.70 -27.54
N ASN A 256 -4.41 -12.80 -26.22
CA ASN A 256 -3.43 -12.11 -25.40
C ASN A 256 -1.99 -12.57 -25.65
N ASP A 257 -1.51 -12.46 -26.90
CA ASP A 257 -0.14 -12.79 -27.22
C ASP A 257 0.80 -11.62 -26.91
N SER A 258 1.65 -11.82 -25.90
CA SER A 258 2.73 -10.91 -25.45
C SER A 258 3.81 -10.58 -26.50
N ILE A 259 3.57 -10.91 -27.78
CA ILE A 259 4.50 -10.74 -28.91
C ILE A 259 3.92 -9.78 -29.98
N ASN A 260 2.69 -9.27 -29.81
CA ASN A 260 2.06 -8.39 -30.80
C ASN A 260 2.66 -6.96 -30.80
N ASN A 261 3.80 -6.78 -31.49
CA ASN A 261 4.48 -5.49 -31.64
C ASN A 261 3.63 -4.44 -32.37
N SER A 262 2.72 -4.87 -33.26
CA SER A 262 1.81 -3.95 -33.96
C SER A 262 0.82 -3.30 -32.99
N ALA A 263 0.18 -4.11 -32.12
CA ALA A 263 -0.74 -3.60 -31.11
C ALA A 263 -0.05 -2.65 -30.11
N ARG A 264 1.22 -2.90 -29.75
CA ARG A 264 2.02 -1.97 -28.92
C ARG A 264 2.26 -0.62 -29.61
N ALA A 265 2.56 -0.63 -30.91
CA ALA A 265 2.74 0.59 -31.68
C ALA A 265 1.43 1.40 -31.77
N VAL A 266 0.30 0.71 -31.99
CA VAL A 266 -1.04 1.31 -31.95
C VAL A 266 -1.33 1.90 -30.57
N ALA A 267 -1.02 1.19 -29.48
CA ALA A 267 -1.21 1.70 -28.13
C ALA A 267 -0.40 2.99 -27.89
N LYS A 268 0.88 3.03 -28.28
CA LYS A 268 1.71 4.23 -28.19
C LYS A 268 1.13 5.40 -28.99
N ARG A 269 0.65 5.14 -30.21
CA ARG A 269 -0.04 6.14 -31.06
C ARG A 269 -1.31 6.68 -30.39
N LEU A 270 -2.11 5.83 -29.77
CA LEU A 270 -3.33 6.25 -29.07
C LEU A 270 -3.02 7.06 -27.80
N ILE A 271 -1.96 6.73 -27.06
CA ILE A 271 -1.54 7.48 -25.87
C ILE A 271 -1.05 8.88 -26.25
N ILE A 272 -0.17 9.01 -27.26
CA ILE A 272 0.31 10.33 -27.70
C ILE A 272 -0.84 11.17 -28.28
N LEU A 273 -1.80 10.56 -28.97
CA LEU A 273 -3.01 11.23 -29.43
C LEU A 273 -3.83 11.81 -28.26
N GLU A 274 -4.03 11.02 -27.21
CA GLU A 274 -4.76 11.44 -26.00
C GLU A 274 -4.06 12.63 -25.32
N TYR A 275 -2.73 12.59 -25.17
CA TYR A 275 -1.96 13.71 -24.62
C TYR A 275 -2.02 14.95 -25.48
N THR A 276 -1.92 14.78 -26.81
CA THR A 276 -2.05 15.86 -27.78
C THR A 276 -3.42 16.55 -27.65
N ALA A 277 -4.50 15.77 -27.53
CA ALA A 277 -5.84 16.31 -27.37
C ALA A 277 -6.00 17.13 -26.09
N ARG A 278 -5.42 16.70 -24.96
CA ARG A 278 -5.46 17.43 -23.68
C ARG A 278 -4.68 18.74 -23.72
N ILE A 279 -3.54 18.75 -24.40
CA ILE A 279 -2.72 19.95 -24.60
C ILE A 279 -3.43 20.95 -25.52
N LEU A 280 -3.98 20.48 -26.64
CA LEU A 280 -4.78 21.32 -27.54
C LEU A 280 -6.00 21.90 -26.84
N TYR A 281 -6.65 21.13 -25.97
CA TYR A 281 -7.75 21.63 -25.15
C TYR A 281 -7.34 22.84 -24.29
N LEU A 282 -6.19 22.79 -23.61
CA LEU A 282 -5.66 23.94 -22.87
C LEU A 282 -5.40 25.14 -23.78
N ILE A 283 -4.76 24.93 -24.92
CA ILE A 283 -4.47 25.99 -25.91
C ILE A 283 -5.77 26.68 -26.35
N LEU A 284 -6.79 25.89 -26.69
CA LEU A 284 -8.07 26.39 -27.15
C LEU A 284 -8.82 27.15 -26.05
N LEU A 285 -8.79 26.67 -24.80
CA LEU A 285 -9.33 27.42 -23.66
C LEU A 285 -8.60 28.74 -23.46
N LYS A 286 -7.27 28.75 -23.51
CA LYS A 286 -6.47 29.97 -23.33
C LYS A 286 -6.75 31.00 -24.43
N LYS A 287 -6.94 30.56 -25.68
CA LYS A 287 -7.32 31.46 -26.77
C LYS A 287 -8.73 32.04 -26.59
N LYS A 288 -9.70 31.25 -26.14
CA LYS A 288 -11.07 31.73 -25.95
C LYS A 288 -11.23 32.56 -24.68
N PHE A 289 -10.48 32.22 -23.64
CA PHE A 289 -10.49 32.85 -22.33
C PHE A 289 -9.03 33.16 -21.90
N PRO A 290 -8.48 34.32 -22.35
CA PRO A 290 -7.08 34.68 -22.09
C PRO A 290 -6.69 34.70 -20.61
N ASP A 291 -7.64 35.00 -19.72
CA ASP A 291 -7.41 35.10 -18.28
C ASP A 291 -7.57 33.77 -17.52
N ILE A 292 -7.72 32.64 -18.23
CA ILE A 292 -7.90 31.34 -17.57
C ILE A 292 -6.72 31.02 -16.66
N THR A 293 -7.01 30.71 -15.40
CA THR A 293 -6.01 30.34 -14.39
C THR A 293 -5.76 28.82 -14.37
N PRO A 294 -4.67 28.35 -13.74
CA PRO A 294 -4.45 26.92 -13.49
C PRO A 294 -5.63 26.22 -12.79
N ARG A 295 -6.23 26.89 -11.80
CA ARG A 295 -7.44 26.43 -11.10
C ARG A 295 -8.58 26.23 -12.09
N ASP A 296 -8.85 27.22 -12.91
CA ASP A 296 -9.93 27.19 -13.89
C ASP A 296 -9.74 26.05 -14.92
N TYR A 297 -8.50 25.80 -15.33
CA TYR A 297 -8.18 24.67 -16.20
C TYR A 297 -8.40 23.32 -15.53
N LEU A 298 -7.98 23.15 -14.27
CA LEU A 298 -8.26 21.93 -13.50
C LEU A 298 -9.77 21.70 -13.37
N LEU A 299 -10.52 22.72 -12.95
CA LEU A 299 -11.98 22.64 -12.84
C LEU A 299 -12.63 22.28 -14.16
N SER A 300 -12.17 22.88 -15.27
CA SER A 300 -12.68 22.59 -16.61
C SER A 300 -12.42 21.14 -17.03
N GLN A 301 -11.27 20.55 -16.67
CA GLN A 301 -11.00 19.12 -16.93
C GLN A 301 -11.95 18.20 -16.15
N LEU A 302 -12.25 18.55 -14.89
CA LEU A 302 -13.14 17.75 -14.03
C LEU A 302 -14.62 17.89 -14.43
N ASN A 303 -15.01 19.05 -14.95
CA ASN A 303 -16.42 19.46 -15.08
C ASN A 303 -16.79 19.81 -16.54
N GLY A 304 -16.79 18.80 -17.42
CA GLY A 304 -17.30 18.93 -18.80
C GLY A 304 -16.23 18.99 -19.90
N GLY A 305 -15.00 19.41 -19.59
CA GLY A 305 -13.90 19.47 -20.55
C GLY A 305 -13.53 18.12 -21.18
N GLN A 306 -13.91 17.02 -20.53
CA GLN A 306 -13.73 15.68 -21.06
C GLN A 306 -14.44 15.47 -22.41
N GLU A 307 -15.61 16.09 -22.62
CA GLU A 307 -16.35 16.00 -23.88
C GLU A 307 -15.62 16.75 -25.00
N CYS A 308 -15.05 17.92 -24.69
CA CYS A 308 -14.21 18.66 -25.62
C CYS A 308 -12.96 17.87 -26.02
N ILE A 309 -12.28 17.25 -25.06
CA ILE A 309 -11.11 16.39 -25.32
C ILE A 309 -11.49 15.21 -26.22
N ALA A 310 -12.65 14.58 -25.99
CA ALA A 310 -13.16 13.50 -26.85
C ALA A 310 -13.43 13.98 -28.29
N ILE A 311 -14.00 15.18 -28.47
CA ILE A 311 -14.25 15.77 -29.79
C ILE A 311 -12.93 16.10 -30.50
N ILE A 312 -11.94 16.67 -29.78
CA ILE A 312 -10.59 16.92 -30.33
C ILE A 312 -9.98 15.60 -30.81
N LYS A 313 -9.97 14.58 -29.96
CA LYS A 313 -9.46 13.24 -30.30
C LYS A 313 -10.19 12.65 -31.50
N GLY A 314 -11.51 12.75 -31.53
CA GLY A 314 -12.36 12.30 -32.64
C GLY A 314 -12.15 13.09 -33.93
N SER A 315 -11.68 14.33 -33.86
CA SER A 315 -11.30 15.13 -35.03
C SER A 315 -9.91 14.78 -35.56
N LEU A 316 -9.03 14.34 -34.67
CA LEU A 316 -7.66 13.91 -35.00
C LEU A 316 -7.57 12.43 -35.44
N MET A 317 -8.50 11.55 -35.02
CA MET A 317 -8.50 10.11 -35.34
C MET A 317 -8.75 9.75 -36.83
N PRO A 318 -9.66 10.40 -37.57
CA PRO A 318 -9.94 10.10 -38.98
C PRO A 318 -8.78 10.46 -39.91
N ILE A 319 -7.89 11.30 -39.42
CA ILE A 319 -6.63 11.63 -40.09
C ILE A 319 -5.66 10.55 -39.60
N GLU A 320 -5.18 9.67 -40.48
CA GLU A 320 -4.32 8.53 -40.13
C GLU A 320 -2.92 8.94 -39.63
N TYR A 321 -2.83 9.91 -38.71
CA TYR A 321 -1.56 10.40 -38.20
C TYR A 321 -0.74 9.27 -37.61
N THR A 322 0.44 9.10 -38.17
CA THR A 322 1.49 8.27 -37.63
C THR A 322 1.97 8.81 -36.27
N PHE A 323 2.68 7.98 -35.52
CA PHE A 323 3.29 8.41 -34.26
C PHE A 323 4.17 9.66 -34.44
N ASN A 324 4.97 9.70 -35.50
CA ASN A 324 5.88 10.80 -35.80
C ASN A 324 5.15 12.11 -36.11
N GLU A 325 4.00 12.04 -36.79
CA GLU A 325 3.19 13.24 -37.05
C GLU A 325 2.58 13.80 -35.77
N LEU A 326 2.09 12.93 -34.88
CA LEU A 326 1.61 13.34 -33.56
C LEU A 326 2.74 13.91 -32.69
N GLU A 327 3.97 13.36 -32.80
CA GLU A 327 5.17 13.88 -32.15
C GLU A 327 5.49 15.32 -32.60
N VAL A 328 5.36 15.63 -33.89
CA VAL A 328 5.54 16.99 -34.41
C VAL A 328 4.45 17.94 -33.89
N ILE A 329 3.19 17.49 -33.89
CA ILE A 329 2.05 18.31 -33.44
C ILE A 329 2.19 18.65 -31.94
N ILE A 330 2.42 17.64 -31.09
CA ILE A 330 2.54 17.86 -29.64
C ILE A 330 3.77 18.70 -29.30
N SER A 331 4.91 18.51 -29.99
CA SER A 331 6.10 19.35 -29.81
C SER A 331 5.83 20.82 -30.15
N SER A 332 5.09 21.05 -31.22
CA SER A 332 4.69 22.41 -31.63
C SER A 332 3.72 23.02 -30.61
N ALA A 333 2.75 22.23 -30.13
CA ALA A 333 1.77 22.66 -29.13
C ALA A 333 2.42 23.01 -27.79
N LEU A 334 3.39 22.22 -27.33
CA LEU A 334 4.15 22.48 -26.11
C LEU A 334 5.02 23.74 -26.24
N ARG A 335 5.65 23.96 -27.40
CA ARG A 335 6.40 25.19 -27.67
C ARG A 335 5.48 26.41 -27.63
N TYR A 336 4.32 26.32 -28.28
CA TYR A 336 3.32 27.36 -28.26
C TYR A 336 2.86 27.70 -26.82
N LEU A 337 2.55 26.70 -26.00
CA LEU A 337 2.19 26.92 -24.59
C LEU A 337 3.31 27.56 -23.78
N LYS A 338 4.57 27.22 -24.03
CA LYS A 338 5.71 27.82 -23.34
C LYS A 338 5.79 29.34 -23.57
N ASP A 339 5.41 29.80 -24.76
CA ASP A 339 5.38 31.22 -25.10
C ASP A 339 4.14 31.93 -24.52
N GLU A 340 2.99 31.22 -24.45
CA GLU A 340 1.71 31.76 -23.96
C GLU A 340 1.51 31.70 -22.44
N LEU A 341 2.40 31.02 -21.71
CA LEU A 341 2.37 30.89 -20.25
C LEU A 341 3.55 31.62 -19.59
N PRO A 342 3.63 32.97 -19.68
CA PRO A 342 4.77 33.73 -19.19
C PRO A 342 4.95 33.58 -17.67
N GLY A 343 6.15 33.19 -17.25
CA GLY A 343 6.51 32.98 -15.85
C GLY A 343 6.38 31.54 -15.35
N GLN A 344 5.88 30.61 -16.15
CA GLN A 344 5.87 29.17 -15.85
C GLN A 344 6.73 28.41 -16.85
N LYS A 345 7.68 27.62 -16.37
CA LYS A 345 8.64 26.89 -17.24
C LYS A 345 8.08 25.59 -17.81
N SER A 346 7.02 25.01 -17.23
CA SER A 346 6.55 23.68 -17.62
C SER A 346 5.06 23.44 -17.30
N LEU A 347 4.40 22.75 -18.24
CA LEU A 347 3.14 22.03 -18.02
C LEU A 347 3.45 20.73 -17.27
N ILE A 348 2.64 20.37 -16.28
CA ILE A 348 2.83 19.12 -15.51
C ILE A 348 1.77 18.10 -15.91
N PHE A 349 2.16 16.82 -16.00
CA PHE A 349 1.22 15.71 -16.07
C PHE A 349 1.10 15.01 -14.73
N ALA A 350 -0.11 14.98 -14.17
CA ALA A 350 -0.41 14.23 -12.96
C ALA A 350 -1.18 12.96 -13.31
N ILE A 351 -0.57 11.80 -13.06
CA ILE A 351 -1.14 10.47 -13.29
C ILE A 351 -1.57 9.91 -11.94
N ASP A 352 -2.86 9.97 -11.63
CA ASP A 352 -3.45 9.44 -10.40
C ASP A 352 -4.01 8.03 -10.61
N GLU A 353 -4.16 7.27 -9.52
CA GLU A 353 -4.51 5.83 -9.53
C GLU A 353 -3.62 4.98 -10.46
N SER A 354 -2.37 5.42 -10.64
CA SER A 354 -1.38 4.83 -11.55
C SER A 354 -1.05 3.36 -11.26
N ASN A 355 -1.29 2.87 -10.04
CA ASN A 355 -1.16 1.45 -9.68
C ASN A 355 -2.06 0.55 -10.55
N VAL A 356 -3.20 1.06 -11.02
CA VAL A 356 -4.09 0.36 -11.94
C VAL A 356 -3.46 0.23 -13.32
N ALA A 357 -2.93 1.33 -13.88
CA ALA A 357 -2.22 1.33 -15.15
C ALA A 357 -0.91 0.52 -15.10
N SER A 358 -0.25 0.47 -13.94
CA SER A 358 0.98 -0.31 -13.75
C SER A 358 0.73 -1.81 -13.78
N ASN A 359 -0.27 -2.27 -13.01
CA ASN A 359 -0.35 -3.70 -12.63
C ASN A 359 -1.63 -4.41 -13.07
N LYS A 360 -2.73 -3.68 -13.31
CA LYS A 360 -4.01 -4.28 -13.72
C LYS A 360 -4.20 -4.21 -15.23
N LEU A 361 -3.88 -3.06 -15.83
CA LEU A 361 -4.10 -2.84 -17.25
C LEU A 361 -2.90 -3.31 -18.08
N PHE A 362 -3.15 -4.28 -18.97
CA PHE A 362 -2.18 -4.82 -19.91
C PHE A 362 -0.89 -5.34 -19.24
N SER A 363 -1.04 -5.96 -18.05
CA SER A 363 0.09 -6.45 -17.26
C SER A 363 0.93 -7.47 -18.04
N GLY A 364 2.19 -7.13 -18.30
CA GLY A 364 3.14 -7.95 -19.05
C GLY A 364 3.11 -7.75 -20.57
N TYR A 365 2.26 -6.88 -21.08
CA TYR A 365 2.09 -6.65 -22.52
C TYR A 365 3.11 -5.64 -23.01
N PHE A 366 3.52 -4.69 -22.17
CA PHE A 366 4.56 -3.75 -22.48
C PHE A 366 5.90 -4.23 -21.93
N ARG A 367 6.98 -3.68 -22.46
CA ARG A 367 8.34 -3.93 -21.96
C ARG A 367 9.03 -2.59 -21.82
N ASN A 368 9.75 -2.42 -20.72
CA ASN A 368 10.58 -1.23 -20.56
C ASN A 368 11.91 -1.36 -21.30
N ILE A 369 12.76 -0.34 -21.18
CA ILE A 369 14.11 -0.29 -21.79
C ILE A 369 14.99 -1.49 -21.44
N ASN A 370 14.74 -2.15 -20.30
CA ASN A 370 15.47 -3.32 -19.82
C ASN A 370 14.78 -4.64 -20.22
N GLN A 371 13.82 -4.61 -21.14
CA GLN A 371 13.02 -5.75 -21.63
C GLN A 371 12.16 -6.44 -20.55
N LYS A 372 12.01 -5.82 -19.35
CA LYS A 372 11.17 -6.36 -18.29
C LYS A 372 9.70 -6.16 -18.64
N PRO A 373 8.82 -7.15 -18.44
CA PRO A 373 7.39 -7.01 -18.66
C PRO A 373 6.75 -5.95 -17.76
N ARG A 374 5.79 -5.20 -18.31
CA ARG A 374 5.13 -4.04 -17.69
C ARG A 374 3.68 -3.87 -18.15
N GLY A 375 2.92 -3.05 -17.43
CA GLY A 375 1.59 -2.58 -17.81
C GLY A 375 1.58 -1.29 -18.64
N LEU A 376 0.40 -0.68 -18.76
CA LEU A 376 0.13 0.52 -19.56
C LEU A 376 0.85 1.79 -19.05
N LEU A 377 1.21 1.84 -17.77
CA LEU A 377 1.91 3.01 -17.22
C LEU A 377 3.28 3.25 -17.89
N THR A 378 3.97 2.19 -18.32
CA THR A 378 5.29 2.30 -18.96
C THR A 378 5.27 3.11 -20.26
N PRO A 379 4.48 2.76 -21.30
CA PRO A 379 4.42 3.57 -22.51
C PRO A 379 3.89 4.99 -22.25
N MET A 380 3.05 5.20 -21.23
CA MET A 380 2.61 6.54 -20.81
C MET A 380 3.78 7.41 -20.33
N ILE A 381 4.65 6.87 -19.47
CA ILE A 381 5.83 7.58 -18.96
C ILE A 381 6.88 7.78 -20.06
N GLU A 382 7.10 6.78 -20.91
CA GLU A 382 8.04 6.88 -22.04
C GLU A 382 7.71 8.05 -22.96
N ILE A 383 6.42 8.25 -23.28
CA ILE A 383 5.96 9.34 -24.15
C ILE A 383 6.14 10.70 -23.46
N LEU A 384 5.77 10.83 -22.18
CA LEU A 384 5.96 12.11 -21.46
C LEU A 384 7.44 12.50 -21.35
N ARG A 385 8.31 11.51 -21.18
CA ARG A 385 9.76 11.70 -21.16
C ARG A 385 10.32 12.14 -22.51
N LEU A 386 9.78 11.64 -23.63
CA LEU A 386 10.18 12.06 -24.97
C LEU A 386 10.08 13.58 -25.15
N PHE A 387 9.06 14.18 -24.52
CA PHE A 387 8.80 15.63 -24.58
C PHE A 387 9.34 16.43 -23.40
N GLU A 388 10.12 15.79 -22.52
CA GLU A 388 10.69 16.45 -21.33
C GLU A 388 9.60 17.13 -20.48
N ILE A 389 8.50 16.41 -20.25
CA ILE A 389 7.40 16.89 -19.40
C ILE A 389 7.61 16.36 -17.98
N SER A 390 7.47 17.24 -17.00
CA SER A 390 7.52 16.84 -15.59
C SER A 390 6.26 16.09 -15.18
N THR A 391 6.43 15.05 -14.38
CA THR A 391 5.35 14.12 -14.02
C THR A 391 5.21 13.96 -12.52
N VAL A 392 3.95 13.86 -12.08
CA VAL A 392 3.57 13.49 -10.72
C VAL A 392 2.75 12.23 -10.80
N ILE A 393 3.16 11.18 -10.09
CA ILE A 393 2.54 9.86 -10.14
C ILE A 393 2.02 9.53 -8.75
N ALA A 394 0.74 9.20 -8.66
CA ALA A 394 0.07 8.82 -7.43
C ALA A 394 -0.81 7.59 -7.64
N GLY A 395 -1.14 6.87 -6.56
CA GLY A 395 -2.11 5.79 -6.62
C GLY A 395 -2.46 5.20 -5.25
N THR A 396 -3.67 4.68 -5.11
CA THR A 396 -4.19 4.18 -3.82
C THR A 396 -3.39 2.99 -3.29
N ALA A 397 -2.94 2.10 -4.18
CA ALA A 397 -2.11 0.92 -3.87
C ALA A 397 -0.78 0.97 -4.64
N PHE A 398 -0.20 2.18 -4.74
CA PHE A 398 1.09 2.35 -5.40
C PHE A 398 2.17 1.79 -4.47
N THR A 399 2.92 0.75 -4.88
CA THR A 399 3.91 0.04 -4.03
C THR A 399 5.34 0.55 -4.23
N LEU A 400 6.26 0.28 -3.29
CA LEU A 400 7.69 0.59 -3.46
C LEU A 400 8.30 -0.13 -4.68
N LYS A 401 7.82 -1.35 -4.95
CA LYS A 401 8.13 -2.07 -6.19
C LYS A 401 7.67 -1.32 -7.43
N GLN A 402 6.46 -0.77 -7.44
CA GLN A 402 5.98 0.06 -8.54
C GLN A 402 6.81 1.33 -8.69
N GLY A 403 7.24 1.95 -7.59
CA GLY A 403 8.21 3.05 -7.65
C GLY A 403 9.55 2.63 -8.28
N SER A 404 10.03 1.42 -7.97
CA SER A 404 11.24 0.84 -8.58
C SER A 404 11.05 0.50 -10.06
N ASP A 405 9.84 0.06 -10.44
CA ASP A 405 9.46 -0.19 -11.82
C ASP A 405 9.41 1.13 -12.61
N VAL A 406 8.79 2.18 -12.07
CA VAL A 406 8.81 3.54 -12.63
C VAL A 406 10.24 4.06 -12.76
N GLN A 407 11.07 3.90 -11.74
CA GLN A 407 12.49 4.26 -11.80
C GLN A 407 13.20 3.53 -12.95
N SER A 408 12.92 2.24 -13.13
CA SER A 408 13.46 1.47 -14.25
C SER A 408 12.94 1.92 -15.62
N ASP A 409 11.73 2.47 -15.69
CA ASP A 409 11.12 2.94 -16.93
C ASP A 409 11.67 4.33 -17.32
N ILE A 410 11.99 5.17 -16.32
CA ILE A 410 12.70 6.45 -16.51
C ILE A 410 14.17 6.22 -16.92
N GLY A 411 14.79 5.12 -16.49
CA GLY A 411 16.13 4.72 -16.93
C GLY A 411 17.30 5.42 -16.22
N LYS A 412 18.53 5.08 -16.61
CA LYS A 412 19.76 5.54 -15.94
C LYS A 412 20.00 7.04 -16.14
N GLY A 413 20.30 7.76 -15.05
CA GLY A 413 20.69 9.18 -15.07
C GLY A 413 19.64 10.17 -14.53
N ASN A 414 18.40 9.72 -14.33
CA ASN A 414 17.33 10.50 -13.68
C ASN A 414 16.77 9.70 -12.50
N GLU A 415 16.57 10.33 -11.34
CA GLU A 415 15.98 9.70 -10.17
C GLU A 415 14.56 10.22 -9.92
N ALA A 416 13.63 9.30 -9.71
CA ALA A 416 12.29 9.60 -9.25
C ALA A 416 12.35 10.00 -7.78
N ASN A 417 11.80 11.16 -7.46
CA ASN A 417 11.78 11.68 -6.11
C ASN A 417 10.54 11.16 -5.38
N TYR A 418 10.72 10.57 -4.20
CA TYR A 418 9.62 10.06 -3.38
C TYR A 418 9.16 11.12 -2.40
N ILE A 419 7.86 11.38 -2.38
CA ILE A 419 7.20 12.14 -1.31
C ILE A 419 6.37 11.16 -0.51
N ILE A 420 6.77 10.96 0.75
CA ILE A 420 6.18 9.96 1.66
C ILE A 420 5.61 10.57 2.95
N ASN A 421 5.97 11.81 3.24
CA ASN A 421 5.55 12.52 4.45
C ASN A 421 4.26 13.29 4.17
N PHE A 422 3.14 12.64 4.45
CA PHE A 422 1.82 13.25 4.45
C PHE A 422 1.38 13.52 5.88
N ASN A 423 0.85 14.72 6.12
CA ASN A 423 0.34 15.10 7.42
C ASN A 423 -0.93 14.31 7.76
N THR A 424 -1.05 13.97 9.03
CA THR A 424 -2.23 13.35 9.62
C THR A 424 -2.87 14.34 10.57
N ILE A 425 -4.19 14.30 10.68
CA ILE A 425 -4.98 15.14 11.58
C ILE A 425 -4.88 14.56 12.99
N ASP A 426 -4.36 15.34 13.93
CA ASP A 426 -4.32 14.99 15.34
C ASP A 426 -5.65 15.25 16.07
N SER A 427 -5.76 14.85 17.34
CA SER A 427 -7.00 15.01 18.11
C SER A 427 -7.42 16.47 18.34
N LYS A 428 -6.47 17.41 18.38
CA LYS A 428 -6.75 18.85 18.55
C LYS A 428 -7.16 19.49 17.23
N GLU A 429 -6.69 18.94 16.11
CA GLU A 429 -6.96 19.44 14.77
C GLU A 429 -8.32 19.00 14.22
N VAL A 430 -8.91 17.89 14.68
CA VAL A 430 -10.22 17.38 14.18
C VAL A 430 -11.30 18.47 14.24
N GLU A 431 -11.52 19.07 15.41
CA GLU A 431 -12.55 20.08 15.59
C GLU A 431 -12.23 21.35 14.79
N THR A 432 -10.96 21.78 14.83
CA THR A 432 -10.47 22.94 14.08
C THR A 432 -10.70 22.80 12.57
N TYR A 433 -10.47 21.60 12.02
CA TYR A 433 -10.70 21.31 10.60
C TYR A 433 -12.19 21.46 10.24
N ILE A 434 -13.09 20.86 11.03
CA ILE A 434 -14.54 20.91 10.74
C ILE A 434 -15.04 22.36 10.88
N MET A 435 -14.65 23.03 11.97
CA MET A 435 -15.02 24.41 12.24
C MET A 435 -14.49 25.40 11.20
N ARG A 436 -13.53 25.01 10.34
CA ARG A 436 -13.09 25.84 9.21
C ARG A 436 -14.20 26.02 8.17
N TYR A 437 -14.99 24.98 7.91
CA TYR A 437 -16.01 24.95 6.86
C TYR A 437 -17.44 25.02 7.39
N LEU A 438 -17.66 24.46 8.58
CA LEU A 438 -18.97 24.27 9.16
C LEU A 438 -19.11 25.02 10.49
N ASP A 439 -20.32 25.48 10.77
CA ASP A 439 -20.69 26.08 12.04
C ASP A 439 -21.13 24.99 13.02
N LEU A 440 -20.29 24.73 14.01
CA LEU A 440 -20.57 23.79 15.10
C LEU A 440 -21.15 24.49 16.35
N SER A 441 -21.61 25.75 16.25
CA SER A 441 -22.42 26.35 17.29
C SER A 441 -23.55 25.38 17.71
N ASP A 442 -23.75 25.23 19.02
CA ASP A 442 -24.71 24.30 19.64
C ASP A 442 -24.38 22.80 19.53
N CYS A 443 -23.17 22.44 19.11
CA CYS A 443 -22.68 21.06 19.08
C CYS A 443 -21.49 20.85 20.02
N GLU A 444 -21.35 19.63 20.54
CA GLU A 444 -20.21 19.17 21.32
C GLU A 444 -19.67 17.88 20.73
N LEU A 445 -18.56 17.97 19.99
CA LEU A 445 -17.93 16.81 19.33
C LEU A 445 -17.41 15.79 20.35
N GLY A 446 -16.86 16.26 21.47
CA GLY A 446 -16.30 15.42 22.53
C GLY A 446 -17.32 14.52 23.25
N LYS A 447 -18.63 14.77 23.09
CA LYS A 447 -19.69 13.90 23.63
C LYS A 447 -19.98 12.68 22.75
N ILE A 448 -19.47 12.65 21.51
CA ILE A 448 -19.71 11.55 20.57
C ILE A 448 -18.56 10.54 20.71
N GLU A 449 -18.87 9.30 21.12
CA GLU A 449 -17.85 8.28 21.39
C GLU A 449 -16.95 8.01 20.17
N ASP A 450 -17.55 7.88 18.99
CA ASP A 450 -16.86 7.57 17.74
C ASP A 450 -15.97 8.72 17.23
N SER A 451 -16.04 9.91 17.83
CA SER A 451 -15.20 11.06 17.45
C SER A 451 -13.69 10.77 17.61
N LYS A 452 -13.31 9.87 18.54
CA LYS A 452 -11.92 9.42 18.71
C LYS A 452 -11.32 8.76 17.46
N TYR A 453 -12.16 8.22 16.58
CA TYR A 453 -11.76 7.54 15.34
C TYR A 453 -11.62 8.47 14.13
N LEU A 454 -11.88 9.77 14.32
CA LEU A 454 -11.72 10.80 13.29
C LEU A 454 -10.27 11.27 13.13
N VAL A 455 -9.41 10.94 14.09
CA VAL A 455 -7.96 11.20 14.07
C VAL A 455 -7.30 10.35 12.99
N GLY A 456 -6.34 10.92 12.26
CA GLY A 456 -5.55 10.21 11.24
C GLY A 456 -5.67 10.82 9.85
N ARG A 457 -6.07 10.03 8.86
CA ARG A 457 -6.05 10.48 7.46
C ARG A 457 -7.08 11.60 7.16
N PRO A 458 -6.72 12.64 6.36
CA PRO A 458 -7.64 13.73 6.01
C PRO A 458 -8.95 13.29 5.34
N ARG A 459 -8.97 12.13 4.67
CA ARG A 459 -10.19 11.56 4.07
C ARG A 459 -11.33 11.37 5.09
N LEU A 460 -11.02 11.10 6.37
CA LEU A 460 -12.04 11.01 7.42
C LEU A 460 -12.82 12.32 7.55
N MET A 461 -12.11 13.45 7.58
CA MET A 461 -12.73 14.77 7.70
C MET A 461 -13.47 15.20 6.44
N ALA A 462 -12.87 14.98 5.26
CA ALA A 462 -13.52 15.27 4.00
C ALA A 462 -14.86 14.53 3.87
N ARG A 463 -14.89 13.26 4.30
CA ARG A 463 -16.11 12.46 4.34
C ARG A 463 -17.11 12.97 5.38
N LEU A 464 -16.65 13.33 6.57
CA LEU A 464 -17.52 13.86 7.62
C LEU A 464 -18.26 15.12 7.17
N VAL A 465 -17.58 16.05 6.49
CA VAL A 465 -18.23 17.25 5.91
C VAL A 465 -19.37 16.86 4.97
N MET A 466 -19.11 15.90 4.07
CA MET A 466 -20.13 15.38 3.15
C MET A 466 -21.29 14.70 3.89
N GLU A 467 -21.01 13.89 4.91
CA GLU A 467 -22.06 13.20 5.68
C GLU A 467 -22.89 14.16 6.53
N ILE A 468 -22.32 15.27 7.02
CA ILE A 468 -23.08 16.34 7.71
C ILE A 468 -24.05 17.00 6.72
N ILE A 469 -23.57 17.38 5.54
CA ILE A 469 -24.41 18.00 4.48
C ILE A 469 -25.55 17.06 4.10
N ASN A 470 -25.25 15.78 3.87
CA ASN A 470 -26.26 14.78 3.53
C ASN A 470 -27.27 14.56 4.66
N ALA A 471 -26.81 14.54 5.92
CA ALA A 471 -27.66 14.34 7.08
C ALA A 471 -28.55 15.55 7.38
N GLU A 472 -28.10 16.77 7.07
CA GLU A 472 -28.89 17.99 7.21
C GLU A 472 -30.02 18.08 6.18
N GLY A 473 -29.86 17.45 5.00
CA GLY A 473 -30.93 17.30 4.01
C GLY A 473 -32.11 16.43 4.49
N VAL A 474 -32.00 15.76 5.64
CA VAL A 474 -33.06 14.95 6.26
C VAL A 474 -33.60 15.69 7.49
N PRO A 475 -34.93 15.88 7.64
CA PRO A 475 -35.50 16.58 8.79
C PRO A 475 -35.09 15.94 10.12
N ARG A 476 -34.36 16.68 10.95
CA ARG A 476 -33.94 16.28 12.31
C ARG A 476 -34.00 17.45 13.28
N GLU A 477 -34.43 17.17 14.51
CA GLU A 477 -34.80 18.17 15.50
C GLU A 477 -33.63 19.10 15.90
N ASN A 478 -32.40 18.58 16.06
CA ASN A 478 -31.26 19.36 16.53
C ASN A 478 -29.96 19.05 15.75
N LYS A 479 -29.09 20.07 15.58
CA LYS A 479 -27.72 19.98 15.03
C LYS A 479 -26.89 18.89 15.71
N GLN A 480 -26.94 18.72 17.04
CA GLN A 480 -26.15 17.68 17.72
C GLN A 480 -26.45 16.27 17.18
N ILE A 481 -27.72 15.95 16.92
CA ILE A 481 -28.15 14.64 16.37
C ILE A 481 -27.66 14.45 14.93
N VAL A 482 -27.65 15.54 14.15
CA VAL A 482 -27.09 15.52 12.78
C VAL A 482 -25.60 15.20 12.82
N LEU A 483 -24.85 15.88 13.70
CA LEU A 483 -23.42 15.66 13.86
C LEU A 483 -23.10 14.24 14.33
N GLU A 484 -23.77 13.76 15.38
CA GLU A 484 -23.56 12.41 15.92
C GLU A 484 -23.80 11.33 14.87
N TYR A 485 -24.91 11.42 14.13
CA TYR A 485 -25.17 10.50 13.04
C TYR A 485 -24.10 10.55 11.94
N ALA A 486 -23.66 11.75 11.55
CA ALA A 486 -22.66 11.91 10.50
C ALA A 486 -21.29 11.35 10.92
N VAL A 487 -20.89 11.54 12.18
CA VAL A 487 -19.68 10.94 12.78
C VAL A 487 -19.77 9.42 12.73
N ASN A 488 -20.83 8.84 13.30
CA ASN A 488 -21.02 7.39 13.34
C ASN A 488 -21.03 6.80 11.93
N LYS A 489 -21.77 7.41 11.00
CA LYS A 489 -21.82 6.95 9.60
C LYS A 489 -20.46 7.02 8.89
N THR A 490 -19.70 8.08 9.12
CA THR A 490 -18.35 8.25 8.57
C THR A 490 -17.42 7.15 9.06
N VAL A 491 -17.37 6.95 10.38
CA VAL A 491 -16.52 5.94 11.04
C VAL A 491 -16.91 4.55 10.58
N GLN A 492 -18.19 4.19 10.63
CA GLN A 492 -18.66 2.86 10.23
C GLN A 492 -18.36 2.56 8.75
N SER A 493 -18.55 3.52 7.85
CA SER A 493 -18.27 3.24 6.44
C SER A 493 -16.79 3.01 6.17
N ILE A 494 -15.90 3.79 6.77
CA ILE A 494 -14.45 3.62 6.58
C ILE A 494 -13.97 2.35 7.29
N LYS A 495 -14.49 2.07 8.49
CA LYS A 495 -14.25 0.82 9.22
C LYS A 495 -14.56 -0.41 8.37
N ASN A 496 -15.74 -0.44 7.75
CA ASN A 496 -16.17 -1.57 6.91
C ASN A 496 -15.28 -1.76 5.68
N ASP A 497 -14.85 -0.67 5.04
CA ASP A 497 -13.90 -0.75 3.92
C ASP A 497 -12.55 -1.33 4.36
N MET A 498 -12.01 -0.87 5.49
CA MET A 498 -10.74 -1.35 6.04
C MET A 498 -10.82 -2.81 6.49
N ILE A 499 -11.93 -3.22 7.12
CA ILE A 499 -12.20 -4.63 7.47
C ILE A 499 -12.14 -5.49 6.22
N ARG A 500 -12.92 -5.14 5.19
CA ARG A 500 -12.98 -5.88 3.94
C ARG A 500 -11.61 -6.02 3.28
N HIS A 501 -10.81 -4.96 3.26
CA HIS A 501 -9.47 -5.02 2.65
C HIS A 501 -8.48 -5.84 3.47
N LEU A 502 -8.50 -5.72 4.80
CA LEU A 502 -7.63 -6.51 5.67
C LEU A 502 -8.00 -7.99 5.65
N GLU A 503 -9.30 -8.33 5.63
CA GLU A 503 -9.78 -9.71 5.51
C GLU A 503 -9.26 -10.40 4.25
N VAL A 504 -9.17 -9.69 3.11
CA VAL A 504 -8.59 -10.24 1.87
C VAL A 504 -7.13 -10.65 2.10
N ILE A 505 -6.33 -9.80 2.74
CA ILE A 505 -4.91 -10.09 3.05
C ILE A 505 -4.80 -11.25 4.04
N VAL A 506 -5.65 -11.27 5.06
CA VAL A 506 -5.67 -12.34 6.07
C VAL A 506 -6.05 -13.66 5.44
N ASN A 507 -7.08 -13.71 4.60
CA ASN A 507 -7.47 -14.94 3.91
C ASN A 507 -6.35 -15.41 2.98
N GLU A 508 -5.75 -14.52 2.19
CA GLU A 508 -4.60 -14.85 1.34
C GLU A 508 -3.46 -15.50 2.15
N ALA A 509 -3.11 -14.91 3.30
CA ALA A 509 -2.01 -15.38 4.16
C ALA A 509 -2.25 -16.78 4.74
N TYR A 510 -3.50 -17.16 4.96
CA TYR A 510 -3.89 -18.42 5.62
C TYR A 510 -4.47 -19.47 4.66
N GLU A 511 -4.61 -19.17 3.36
CA GLU A 511 -5.11 -20.11 2.35
C GLU A 511 -4.07 -21.14 1.90
N LYS A 512 -2.78 -20.79 1.86
CA LYS A 512 -1.69 -21.65 1.36
C LYS A 512 -0.46 -21.61 2.25
N GLU A 513 0.33 -22.69 2.24
CA GLU A 513 1.54 -22.84 3.06
C GLU A 513 2.86 -22.44 2.37
N ASP A 514 2.81 -21.68 1.27
CA ASP A 514 4.04 -21.22 0.62
C ASP A 514 4.83 -20.20 1.46
N LEU A 515 6.10 -20.00 1.09
CA LEU A 515 7.04 -19.11 1.79
C LEU A 515 6.53 -17.66 1.91
N GLY A 516 5.83 -17.14 0.89
CA GLY A 516 5.30 -15.78 0.91
C GLY A 516 4.19 -15.63 1.96
N ASN A 517 3.29 -16.60 2.00
CA ASN A 517 2.22 -16.66 2.99
C ASN A 517 2.72 -16.87 4.42
N VAL A 518 3.78 -17.67 4.62
CA VAL A 518 4.43 -17.82 5.93
C VAL A 518 4.98 -16.47 6.43
N GLU A 519 5.62 -15.68 5.58
CA GLU A 519 6.13 -14.37 5.97
C GLU A 519 4.99 -13.38 6.24
N LEU A 520 3.94 -13.39 5.41
CA LEU A 520 2.76 -12.55 5.63
C LEU A 520 2.06 -12.88 6.97
N ARG A 521 1.96 -14.16 7.35
CA ARG A 521 1.45 -14.58 8.67
C ARG A 521 2.28 -14.02 9.83
N LYS A 522 3.61 -14.01 9.72
CA LYS A 522 4.49 -13.41 10.74
C LYS A 522 4.30 -11.89 10.84
N ILE A 523 4.09 -11.23 9.70
CA ILE A 523 3.79 -9.80 9.64
C ILE A 523 2.45 -9.51 10.33
N LEU A 524 1.39 -10.25 10.01
CA LEU A 524 0.06 -10.11 10.63
C LEU A 524 0.09 -10.40 12.13
N MET A 525 0.84 -11.42 12.55
CA MET A 525 1.03 -11.73 13.97
C MET A 525 1.71 -10.58 14.71
N THR A 526 2.81 -10.05 14.14
CA THR A 526 3.51 -8.90 14.72
C THR A 526 2.61 -7.65 14.75
N LEU A 527 1.83 -7.44 13.69
CA LEU A 527 0.87 -6.35 13.60
C LEU A 527 -0.19 -6.44 14.70
N PHE A 528 -0.78 -7.63 14.92
CA PHE A 528 -1.78 -7.87 15.96
C PHE A 528 -1.21 -7.58 17.35
N ILE A 529 -0.07 -8.17 17.69
CA ILE A 529 0.64 -7.95 18.96
C ILE A 529 0.87 -6.46 19.18
N ASN A 530 1.40 -5.76 18.17
CA ASN A 530 1.76 -4.35 18.31
C ASN A 530 0.53 -3.44 18.37
N CYS A 531 -0.58 -3.75 17.70
CA CYS A 531 -1.82 -2.99 17.84
C CYS A 531 -2.48 -3.18 19.22
N TRP A 532 -2.26 -4.33 19.86
CA TRP A 532 -2.74 -4.57 21.22
C TRP A 532 -1.87 -3.90 22.29
N PHE A 533 -0.55 -3.85 22.10
CA PHE A 533 0.37 -3.44 23.17
C PHE A 533 1.14 -2.14 22.93
N PHE A 534 1.34 -1.74 21.67
CA PHE A 534 2.31 -0.69 21.30
C PHE A 534 1.77 0.30 20.26
N ASP A 535 0.46 0.51 20.21
CA ASP A 535 -0.23 1.38 19.24
C ASP A 535 0.27 1.17 17.80
N GLY A 536 0.38 -0.10 17.41
CA GLY A 536 0.65 -0.52 16.03
C GLY A 536 2.02 -0.13 15.47
N TYR A 537 2.99 0.23 16.33
CA TYR A 537 4.36 0.53 15.90
C TYR A 537 5.15 -0.73 15.50
N VAL A 538 5.91 -0.67 14.40
CA VAL A 538 6.85 -1.72 13.99
C VAL A 538 8.22 -1.13 13.64
N SER A 539 9.27 -1.63 14.29
CA SER A 539 10.66 -1.13 14.16
C SER A 539 11.45 -1.68 12.98
N LYS A 540 10.81 -2.25 11.94
CA LYS A 540 11.54 -2.87 10.83
C LYS A 540 12.03 -1.82 9.84
N GLY A 541 13.36 -1.71 9.66
CA GLY A 541 14.00 -0.67 8.84
C GLY A 541 13.92 -0.84 7.32
N GLU A 542 13.44 -1.98 6.82
CA GLU A 542 13.14 -2.18 5.40
C GLU A 542 11.75 -2.81 5.23
N ILE A 543 10.93 -2.19 4.38
CA ILE A 543 9.63 -2.71 3.97
C ILE A 543 9.82 -3.63 2.76
N ASP A 544 9.33 -4.85 2.91
CA ASP A 544 9.23 -5.83 1.82
C ASP A 544 7.88 -5.75 1.09
N ASP A 545 7.77 -6.46 -0.04
CA ASP A 545 6.55 -6.52 -0.84
C ASP A 545 5.32 -7.01 -0.02
N ASN A 546 5.52 -7.84 1.00
CA ASN A 546 4.44 -8.38 1.83
C ASN A 546 3.88 -7.35 2.82
N SER A 547 4.77 -6.59 3.47
CA SER A 547 4.39 -5.53 4.39
C SER A 547 3.86 -4.29 3.68
N ALA A 548 4.27 -4.05 2.42
CA ALA A 548 3.66 -3.02 1.57
C ALA A 548 2.14 -3.23 1.37
N LYS A 549 1.66 -4.48 1.40
CA LYS A 549 0.21 -4.79 1.31
C LYS A 549 -0.60 -4.10 2.42
N LEU A 550 -0.01 -3.91 3.61
CA LEU A 550 -0.66 -3.20 4.72
C LEU A 550 -0.82 -1.70 4.45
N VAL A 551 0.10 -1.11 3.69
CA VAL A 551 0.00 0.28 3.24
C VAL A 551 -1.05 0.41 2.14
N ASP A 552 -1.06 -0.54 1.21
CA ASP A 552 -1.98 -0.58 0.07
C ASP A 552 -3.44 -0.75 0.48
N CYS A 553 -3.72 -1.60 1.48
CA CYS A 553 -5.06 -1.75 2.05
C CYS A 553 -5.45 -0.60 2.98
N GLY A 554 -4.56 0.39 3.16
CA GLY A 554 -4.81 1.56 3.98
C GLY A 554 -4.83 1.27 5.48
N ILE A 555 -4.17 0.21 5.96
CA ILE A 555 -4.03 -0.08 7.40
C ILE A 555 -2.80 0.63 7.98
N ALA A 556 -1.67 0.62 7.28
CA ALA A 556 -0.38 1.11 7.80
C ALA A 556 0.20 2.27 7.00
N SER A 557 0.64 3.33 7.67
CA SER A 557 1.39 4.44 7.07
C SER A 557 2.85 4.09 6.80
N LEU A 558 3.44 4.67 5.75
CA LEU A 558 4.87 4.64 5.51
C LEU A 558 5.55 5.81 6.25
N LYS A 559 6.68 5.54 6.89
CA LYS A 559 7.59 6.54 7.45
C LYS A 559 9.02 6.28 7.01
N SER A 560 9.82 7.34 7.00
CA SER A 560 11.27 7.26 6.83
C SER A 560 11.99 7.90 8.01
N ASP A 561 13.04 7.24 8.48
CA ASP A 561 13.97 7.77 9.46
C ASP A 561 15.39 7.32 9.09
N GLU A 562 16.35 8.24 9.04
CA GLU A 562 17.76 7.97 8.67
C GLU A 562 17.92 7.00 7.47
N ASP A 563 17.26 7.31 6.34
CA ASP A 563 17.19 6.53 5.10
C ASP A 563 16.48 5.15 5.19
N LYS A 564 16.04 4.72 6.37
CA LYS A 564 15.26 3.50 6.57
C LYS A 564 13.78 3.79 6.43
N LYS A 565 13.09 2.95 5.65
CA LYS A 565 11.65 3.02 5.46
C LYS A 565 10.97 1.95 6.30
N PHE A 566 10.00 2.33 7.10
CA PHE A 566 9.24 1.42 7.96
C PHE A 566 7.76 1.75 7.94
N TRP A 567 6.92 0.77 8.26
CA TRP A 567 5.47 0.95 8.31
C TRP A 567 4.99 1.07 9.76
N GLN A 568 3.90 1.81 9.94
CA GLN A 568 3.31 2.04 11.26
C GLN A 568 1.79 2.21 11.18
N VAL A 569 1.09 1.64 12.17
CA VAL A 569 -0.36 1.80 12.35
C VAL A 569 -0.63 2.70 13.56
N LYS A 570 -0.73 4.02 13.36
CA LYS A 570 -1.09 4.98 14.44
C LYS A 570 -2.56 5.37 14.45
N GLU A 571 -3.27 5.22 13.33
CA GLU A 571 -4.64 5.69 13.20
C GLU A 571 -5.56 4.87 14.14
N PRO A 572 -6.29 5.49 15.08
CA PRO A 572 -7.09 4.74 16.06
C PRO A 572 -8.09 3.79 15.41
N LEU A 573 -8.70 4.20 14.30
CA LEU A 573 -9.62 3.35 13.55
C LEU A 573 -8.92 2.13 12.93
N ALA A 574 -7.69 2.30 12.42
CA ALA A 574 -6.90 1.20 11.88
C ALA A 574 -6.49 0.19 12.97
N ILE A 575 -6.11 0.68 14.14
CA ILE A 575 -5.81 -0.17 15.31
C ILE A 575 -7.04 -1.01 15.67
N GLU A 576 -8.22 -0.38 15.74
CA GLU A 576 -9.47 -1.06 16.04
C GLU A 576 -9.83 -2.13 14.99
N VAL A 577 -9.67 -1.81 13.71
CA VAL A 577 -9.91 -2.77 12.60
C VAL A 577 -8.97 -3.96 12.68
N VAL A 578 -7.67 -3.73 12.92
CA VAL A 578 -6.68 -4.81 13.09
C VAL A 578 -7.08 -5.73 14.23
N LYS A 579 -7.46 -5.16 15.38
CA LYS A 579 -7.93 -5.92 16.53
C LYS A 579 -9.11 -6.79 16.14
N ILE A 580 -10.16 -6.23 15.54
CA ILE A 580 -11.37 -6.96 15.14
C ILE A 580 -11.07 -8.10 14.17
N VAL A 581 -10.37 -7.82 13.06
CA VAL A 581 -10.17 -8.80 11.99
C VAL A 581 -9.28 -9.96 12.46
N LEU A 582 -8.17 -9.64 13.13
CA LEU A 582 -7.21 -10.64 13.58
C LEU A 582 -7.60 -11.33 14.90
N PHE A 583 -8.58 -10.81 15.64
CA PHE A 583 -9.15 -11.50 16.81
C PHE A 583 -9.69 -12.88 16.43
N SER A 584 -10.33 -13.02 15.27
CA SER A 584 -10.82 -14.31 14.77
C SER A 584 -9.72 -15.35 14.53
N ARG A 585 -8.47 -14.91 14.37
CA ARG A 585 -7.32 -15.76 14.07
C ARG A 585 -6.49 -16.09 15.29
N TYR A 586 -6.27 -15.11 16.17
CA TYR A 586 -5.39 -15.28 17.32
C TYR A 586 -6.11 -15.34 18.66
N ASN A 587 -7.42 -15.04 18.71
CA ASN A 587 -8.29 -14.99 19.89
C ASN A 587 -7.87 -13.97 20.97
N LYS A 588 -6.61 -13.99 21.41
CA LYS A 588 -6.02 -13.06 22.40
C LYS A 588 -4.59 -12.73 21.97
N PRO A 589 -4.04 -11.55 22.31
CA PRO A 589 -2.69 -11.18 21.90
C PRO A 589 -1.58 -11.96 22.65
N THR A 590 -1.91 -12.63 23.76
CA THR A 590 -0.94 -13.37 24.59
C THR A 590 -0.42 -14.62 23.91
N GLU A 591 -1.31 -15.43 23.33
CA GLU A 591 -0.97 -16.67 22.60
C GLU A 591 0.05 -16.44 21.47
N PRO A 592 -0.19 -15.57 20.47
CA PRO A 592 0.79 -15.30 19.41
C PRO A 592 2.08 -14.64 19.95
N THR A 593 1.99 -13.88 21.05
CA THR A 593 3.18 -13.30 21.71
C THR A 593 4.04 -14.39 22.31
N ILE A 594 3.43 -15.34 23.04
CA ILE A 594 4.12 -16.48 23.64
C ILE A 594 4.73 -17.36 22.55
N GLU A 595 3.99 -17.69 21.48
CA GLU A 595 4.51 -18.46 20.35
C GLU A 595 5.74 -17.80 19.71
N LYS A 596 5.66 -16.49 19.46
CA LYS A 596 6.77 -15.71 18.91
C LYS A 596 7.99 -15.75 19.83
N LEU A 597 7.81 -15.50 21.12
CA LEU A 597 8.91 -15.46 22.10
C LEU A 597 9.53 -16.84 22.32
N ILE A 598 8.74 -17.91 22.30
CA ILE A 598 9.25 -19.29 22.34
C ILE A 598 10.11 -19.57 21.11
N HIS A 599 9.66 -19.16 19.92
CA HIS A 599 10.44 -19.33 18.69
C HIS A 599 11.76 -18.54 18.73
N GLU A 600 11.73 -17.28 19.18
CA GLU A 600 12.92 -16.44 19.34
C GLU A 600 13.88 -17.00 20.38
N LEU A 601 13.37 -17.48 21.52
CA LEU A 601 14.16 -18.09 22.57
C LEU A 601 14.86 -19.35 22.05
N ARG A 602 14.10 -20.25 21.39
CA ARG A 602 14.65 -21.46 20.78
C ARG A 602 15.76 -21.14 19.77
N ARG A 603 15.54 -20.17 18.90
CA ARG A 603 16.55 -19.73 17.93
C ARG A 603 17.80 -19.19 18.62
N SER A 604 17.64 -18.42 19.69
CA SER A 604 18.78 -17.89 20.46
C SER A 604 19.57 -19.01 21.14
N VAL A 605 18.91 -20.05 21.65
CA VAL A 605 19.59 -21.20 22.28
C VAL A 605 20.43 -21.98 21.25
N TYR A 606 19.94 -22.19 20.02
CA TYR A 606 20.71 -22.90 18.99
C TYR A 606 21.81 -22.06 18.31
N CYS A 607 21.69 -20.74 18.32
CA CYS A 607 22.70 -19.85 17.74
C CYS A 607 23.77 -19.50 18.78
N ASN A 608 24.97 -20.05 18.62
CA ASN A 608 26.13 -19.80 19.50
C ASN A 608 26.55 -18.31 19.59
N ASP A 609 26.13 -17.47 18.64
CA ASP A 609 26.48 -16.04 18.59
C ASP A 609 25.58 -15.14 19.47
N SER A 610 24.53 -15.70 20.11
CA SER A 610 23.64 -14.90 20.95
C SER A 610 24.16 -14.76 22.38
N SER A 611 24.25 -13.51 22.86
CA SER A 611 24.70 -13.23 24.23
C SER A 611 23.70 -13.75 25.28
N ASP A 612 24.19 -14.17 26.45
CA ASP A 612 23.31 -14.60 27.56
C ASP A 612 22.34 -13.49 28.01
N THR A 613 22.75 -12.22 27.86
CA THR A 613 21.88 -11.06 28.08
C THR A 613 20.69 -11.07 27.13
N SER A 614 20.90 -11.35 25.85
CA SER A 614 19.82 -11.43 24.85
C SER A 614 18.85 -12.56 25.14
N LYS A 615 19.35 -13.73 25.55
CA LYS A 615 18.52 -14.88 25.96
C LYS A 615 17.68 -14.54 27.19
N GLY A 616 18.30 -13.90 28.19
CA GLY A 616 17.62 -13.44 29.41
C GLY A 616 16.50 -12.42 29.13
N ILE A 617 16.72 -11.49 28.19
CA ILE A 617 15.69 -10.53 27.78
C ILE A 617 14.48 -11.23 27.14
N ILE A 618 14.70 -12.20 26.23
CA ILE A 618 13.59 -12.94 25.61
C ILE A 618 12.82 -13.73 26.67
N TRP A 619 13.53 -14.37 27.62
CA TRP A 619 12.92 -15.07 28.75
C TRP A 619 12.06 -14.13 29.62
N GLN A 620 12.57 -12.95 29.94
CA GLN A 620 11.85 -11.92 30.70
C GLN A 620 10.53 -11.55 30.01
N TYR A 621 10.57 -11.24 28.71
CA TYR A 621 9.36 -10.90 27.96
C TYR A 621 8.37 -12.07 27.87
N LEU A 622 8.85 -13.30 27.78
CA LEU A 622 8.00 -14.49 27.72
C LEU A 622 7.21 -14.67 29.03
N VAL A 623 7.89 -14.52 30.16
CA VAL A 623 7.27 -14.57 31.50
C VAL A 623 6.20 -13.49 31.65
N ILE A 624 6.53 -12.26 31.24
CA ILE A 624 5.62 -11.11 31.33
C ILE A 624 4.42 -11.29 30.41
N GLY A 625 4.62 -11.73 29.16
CA GLY A 625 3.54 -11.97 28.21
C GLY A 625 2.51 -12.98 28.72
N ARG A 626 2.96 -13.98 29.49
CA ARG A 626 2.09 -14.96 30.14
C ARG A 626 1.32 -14.40 31.35
N LEU A 627 1.82 -13.38 32.05
CA LEU A 627 1.09 -12.78 33.19
C LEU A 627 -0.27 -12.18 32.77
N ILE A 628 -0.38 -11.72 31.51
CA ILE A 628 -1.61 -11.12 30.98
C ILE A 628 -2.79 -12.12 30.98
N ASP A 629 -2.53 -13.42 30.86
CA ASP A 629 -3.57 -14.45 30.89
C ASP A 629 -4.21 -14.64 32.27
N PHE A 630 -3.61 -14.07 33.32
CA PHE A 630 -4.16 -14.09 34.68
C PHE A 630 -4.99 -12.83 34.98
N LYS A 631 -5.35 -12.03 33.96
CA LYS A 631 -6.23 -10.87 34.11
C LYS A 631 -7.53 -11.26 34.81
N SER A 632 -7.95 -10.43 35.74
CA SER A 632 -9.16 -10.59 36.58
C SER A 632 -9.06 -11.63 37.68
N LYS A 633 -7.93 -12.35 37.80
CA LYS A 633 -7.68 -13.21 38.96
C LYS A 633 -7.16 -12.39 40.12
N THR A 634 -7.55 -12.78 41.32
CA THR A 634 -6.95 -12.28 42.56
C THR A 634 -5.54 -12.86 42.72
N VAL A 635 -4.69 -12.17 43.50
CA VAL A 635 -3.36 -12.70 43.86
C VAL A 635 -3.48 -14.04 44.56
N TYR A 636 -4.51 -14.24 45.39
CA TYR A 636 -4.79 -15.51 46.05
C TYR A 636 -5.03 -16.65 45.04
N GLU A 637 -5.90 -16.42 44.05
CA GLU A 637 -6.22 -17.40 43.00
C GLU A 637 -4.99 -17.71 42.14
N PHE A 638 -4.23 -16.68 41.75
CA PHE A 638 -2.99 -16.84 40.99
C PHE A 638 -1.97 -17.71 41.73
N VAL A 639 -1.71 -17.43 43.02
CA VAL A 639 -0.77 -18.22 43.81
C VAL A 639 -1.25 -19.66 43.95
N SER A 640 -2.55 -19.86 44.20
CA SER A 640 -3.15 -21.17 44.41
C SER A 640 -3.14 -22.03 43.13
N GLU A 641 -3.22 -21.42 41.95
CA GLU A 641 -3.09 -22.13 40.68
C GLU A 641 -1.68 -22.69 40.44
N ILE A 642 -0.64 -22.01 40.94
CA ILE A 642 0.75 -22.43 40.76
C ILE A 642 1.22 -23.40 41.85
N TYR A 643 0.84 -23.15 43.11
CA TYR A 643 1.34 -23.91 44.27
C TYR A 643 0.29 -24.78 44.96
N GLY A 644 -0.96 -24.80 44.49
CA GLY A 644 -2.10 -25.34 45.22
C GLY A 644 -2.57 -24.40 46.33
N ASP A 645 -3.72 -24.70 46.94
CA ASP A 645 -4.32 -23.89 48.01
C ASP A 645 -3.32 -23.56 49.14
N GLN A 646 -3.13 -22.26 49.39
CA GLN A 646 -2.24 -21.76 50.43
C GLN A 646 -3.05 -21.24 51.62
N THR A 647 -2.96 -21.90 52.78
CA THR A 647 -3.76 -21.57 53.98
C THR A 647 -3.29 -20.31 54.74
N HIS A 648 -2.19 -19.68 54.33
CA HIS A 648 -1.52 -18.62 55.11
C HIS A 648 -1.12 -17.37 54.29
N LEU A 649 -1.87 -17.02 53.24
CA LEU A 649 -1.65 -15.77 52.50
C LEU A 649 -2.27 -14.55 53.20
N PRO A 650 -1.68 -13.35 53.09
CA PRO A 650 -2.24 -12.13 53.69
C PRO A 650 -3.60 -11.78 53.09
N ASP A 651 -4.50 -11.17 53.87
CA ASP A 651 -5.89 -10.91 53.43
C ASP A 651 -5.99 -10.02 52.19
N TRP A 652 -5.06 -9.08 52.00
CA TRP A 652 -5.02 -8.21 50.82
C TRP A 652 -4.97 -9.02 49.50
N THR A 653 -4.43 -10.24 49.52
CA THR A 653 -4.31 -11.10 48.33
C THR A 653 -5.66 -11.56 47.76
N LYS A 654 -6.72 -11.58 48.59
CA LYS A 654 -8.08 -11.94 48.17
C LYS A 654 -8.80 -10.78 47.48
N GLU A 655 -8.35 -9.55 47.71
CA GLU A 655 -8.93 -8.33 47.13
C GLU A 655 -8.09 -7.80 45.97
N ALA A 656 -6.78 -8.08 45.96
CA ALA A 656 -5.86 -7.63 44.93
C ALA A 656 -6.05 -8.36 43.61
N ILE A 657 -6.64 -7.66 42.62
CA ILE A 657 -6.88 -8.18 41.27
C ILE A 657 -5.71 -7.86 40.34
N ILE A 658 -5.15 -8.88 39.69
CA ILE A 658 -4.21 -8.73 38.58
C ILE A 658 -5.00 -8.22 37.37
N ASN A 659 -4.80 -6.96 36.97
CA ASN A 659 -5.51 -6.34 35.85
C ASN A 659 -4.52 -5.87 34.77
N ILE A 660 -3.56 -6.72 34.43
CA ILE A 660 -2.55 -6.41 33.41
C ILE A 660 -3.17 -6.68 32.03
N GLU A 661 -3.30 -5.64 31.22
CA GLU A 661 -3.70 -5.74 29.81
C GLU A 661 -2.50 -5.74 28.85
N SER A 662 -1.37 -5.17 29.27
CA SER A 662 -0.18 -4.99 28.43
C SER A 662 1.06 -4.66 29.27
N TYR A 663 2.22 -4.60 28.63
CA TYR A 663 3.49 -4.22 29.24
C TYR A 663 4.30 -3.33 28.29
N GLY A 664 5.27 -2.58 28.83
CA GLY A 664 6.16 -1.76 28.02
C GLY A 664 7.31 -1.19 28.83
N ASN A 665 8.32 -0.65 28.15
CA ASN A 665 9.37 0.16 28.76
C ASN A 665 9.07 1.66 28.61
N ASN A 666 9.90 2.52 29.19
CA ASN A 666 9.77 3.98 29.08
C ASN A 666 9.69 4.47 27.61
N GLN A 667 10.49 3.90 26.70
CA GLN A 667 10.43 4.25 25.28
C GLN A 667 9.08 3.89 24.63
N MET A 668 8.43 2.83 25.08
CA MET A 668 7.08 2.45 24.61
C MET A 668 6.02 3.36 25.22
N PHE A 669 6.09 3.64 26.53
CA PHE A 669 5.10 4.49 27.20
C PHE A 669 5.18 5.95 26.79
N SER A 670 6.37 6.49 26.51
CA SER A 670 6.55 7.84 25.99
C SER A 670 5.84 8.09 24.65
N ARG A 671 5.38 7.03 23.97
CA ARG A 671 4.53 7.13 22.78
C ARG A 671 3.05 7.27 23.10
N LEU A 672 2.61 6.73 24.24
CA LEU A 672 1.26 6.95 24.78
C LEU A 672 1.14 8.36 25.37
N ASP A 673 2.23 8.85 25.96
CA ASP A 673 2.31 10.20 26.51
C ASP A 673 3.76 10.72 26.45
N ALA A 674 3.97 11.74 25.60
CA ALA A 674 5.29 12.32 25.36
C ALA A 674 5.89 13.03 26.58
N GLU A 675 5.09 13.27 27.64
CA GLU A 675 5.58 13.83 28.90
C GLU A 675 6.35 12.82 29.75
N LEU A 676 6.24 11.52 29.46
CA LEU A 676 6.96 10.45 30.15
C LEU A 676 8.42 10.41 29.69
N LYS A 677 9.34 10.82 30.57
CA LYS A 677 10.77 10.92 30.25
C LYS A 677 11.59 9.80 30.89
N ASP A 678 11.16 9.28 32.03
CA ASP A 678 11.84 8.22 32.77
C ASP A 678 10.88 7.20 33.41
N ASP A 679 11.44 6.10 33.92
CA ASP A 679 10.69 5.03 34.61
C ASP A 679 9.85 5.56 35.79
N VAL A 680 10.27 6.64 36.45
CA VAL A 680 9.54 7.21 37.59
C VAL A 680 8.31 8.00 37.13
N ASP A 681 8.39 8.71 35.99
CA ASP A 681 7.22 9.33 35.36
C ASP A 681 6.15 8.28 35.04
N VAL A 682 6.59 7.11 34.54
CA VAL A 682 5.69 6.00 34.25
C VAL A 682 5.05 5.47 35.54
N ILE A 683 5.84 5.22 36.58
CA ILE A 683 5.35 4.76 37.89
C ILE A 683 4.34 5.75 38.48
N GLU A 684 4.64 7.05 38.43
CA GLU A 684 3.72 8.11 38.85
C GLU A 684 2.40 8.05 38.08
N ASN A 685 2.47 7.79 36.77
CA ASN A 685 1.29 7.67 35.94
C ASN A 685 0.47 6.40 36.23
N LEU A 686 1.12 5.25 36.48
CA LEU A 686 0.47 4.02 36.96
C LEU A 686 -0.32 4.27 38.25
N LEU A 687 0.22 5.11 39.14
CA LEU A 687 -0.37 5.47 40.43
C LEU A 687 -1.50 6.48 40.30
N ASN A 688 -1.39 7.48 39.43
CA ASN A 688 -2.32 8.61 39.40
C ASN A 688 -3.46 8.46 38.38
N TYR A 689 -3.23 7.81 37.24
CA TYR A 689 -4.18 7.80 36.13
C TYR A 689 -4.69 6.39 35.82
N SER A 690 -6.02 6.24 35.86
CA SER A 690 -6.70 4.96 35.60
C SER A 690 -6.39 4.37 34.22
N ARG A 691 -6.10 5.20 33.21
CA ARG A 691 -5.71 4.72 31.88
C ARG A 691 -4.42 3.88 31.90
N PHE A 692 -3.52 4.16 32.85
CA PHE A 692 -2.21 3.51 32.94
C PHE A 692 -2.19 2.32 33.90
N SER A 693 -3.13 2.21 34.85
CA SER A 693 -3.13 1.17 35.91
C SER A 693 -3.24 -0.27 35.41
N LYS A 694 -3.40 -0.47 34.11
CA LYS A 694 -3.49 -1.75 33.41
C LYS A 694 -2.19 -2.19 32.74
N TYR A 695 -1.13 -1.40 32.83
CA TYR A 695 0.16 -1.71 32.22
C TYR A 695 1.17 -2.20 33.26
N LEU A 696 2.04 -3.11 32.83
CA LEU A 696 3.25 -3.51 33.55
C LEU A 696 4.47 -2.78 32.97
N LEU A 697 5.24 -2.11 33.81
CA LEU A 697 6.49 -1.47 33.43
C LEU A 697 7.63 -2.50 33.40
N VAL A 698 8.32 -2.56 32.27
CA VAL A 698 9.63 -3.18 32.07
C VAL A 698 10.67 -2.07 32.21
N PRO A 699 11.28 -1.90 33.39
CA PRO A 699 12.15 -0.76 33.62
C PRO A 699 13.48 -0.91 32.87
N GLU A 700 14.17 0.20 32.66
CA GLU A 700 15.47 0.22 32.00
C GLU A 700 16.56 -0.42 32.89
N HIS A 701 17.71 -0.77 32.29
CA HIS A 701 18.77 -1.58 32.91
C HIS A 701 19.33 -1.05 34.24
N LEU A 702 19.04 0.22 34.56
CA LEU A 702 19.46 0.91 35.77
C LEU A 702 18.57 0.63 36.98
N THR A 703 17.44 -0.04 36.80
CA THR A 703 16.47 -0.35 37.87
C THR A 703 16.25 -1.86 37.93
N ARG A 704 16.07 -2.39 39.16
CA ARG A 704 15.46 -3.70 39.42
C ARG A 704 14.22 -3.45 40.26
N PRO A 705 13.10 -4.18 40.08
CA PRO A 705 12.93 -5.49 39.42
C PRO A 705 12.90 -5.48 37.88
N ASP A 706 12.79 -6.65 37.26
CA ASP A 706 12.63 -6.85 35.79
C ASP A 706 11.22 -6.50 35.29
N GLY A 707 10.26 -6.33 36.20
CA GLY A 707 8.91 -5.94 35.90
C GLY A 707 8.22 -5.35 37.13
N ILE A 708 7.45 -4.29 36.93
CA ILE A 708 6.72 -3.56 37.97
C ILE A 708 5.27 -3.39 37.53
N TYR A 709 4.34 -3.93 38.32
CA TYR A 709 2.92 -3.62 38.20
C TYR A 709 2.40 -3.08 39.54
N ILE A 710 1.47 -2.14 39.46
CA ILE A 710 0.87 -1.48 40.63
C ILE A 710 -0.65 -1.60 40.50
N GLY A 711 -1.26 -2.32 41.43
CA GLY A 711 -2.70 -2.44 41.54
C GLY A 711 -3.25 -1.55 42.65
N LYS A 712 -4.47 -1.04 42.45
CA LYS A 712 -5.19 -0.24 43.45
C LYS A 712 -6.20 -1.11 44.19
N LEU A 713 -6.22 -0.98 45.51
CA LEU A 713 -7.29 -1.51 46.37
C LEU A 713 -8.35 -0.43 46.63
N ASP A 714 -7.90 0.82 46.77
CA ASP A 714 -8.75 2.01 46.85
C ASP A 714 -8.04 3.24 46.24
N VAL A 715 -8.53 4.45 46.53
CA VAL A 715 -7.97 5.72 46.01
C VAL A 715 -6.52 5.94 46.43
N SER A 716 -6.14 5.55 47.64
CA SER A 716 -4.84 5.83 48.28
C SER A 716 -4.03 4.57 48.63
N THR A 717 -4.66 3.40 48.58
CA THR A 717 -4.08 2.12 48.94
C THR A 717 -3.74 1.30 47.70
N ILE A 718 -2.49 0.84 47.63
CA ILE A 718 -1.95 0.08 46.51
C ILE A 718 -1.36 -1.26 46.97
N TRP A 719 -1.09 -2.12 46.01
CA TRP A 719 -0.22 -3.29 46.12
C TRP A 719 0.68 -3.38 44.89
N THR A 720 1.81 -4.06 44.99
CA THR A 720 2.77 -4.15 43.87
C THR A 720 3.06 -5.57 43.47
N LEU A 721 3.27 -5.82 42.17
CA LEU A 721 3.80 -7.06 41.62
C LEU A 721 5.18 -6.79 41.04
N LEU A 722 6.19 -7.53 41.50
CA LEU A 722 7.61 -7.28 41.22
C LEU A 722 8.27 -8.57 40.72
N LEU A 723 8.96 -8.51 39.59
CA LEU A 723 9.50 -9.69 38.90
C LEU A 723 11.03 -9.76 38.95
N SER A 724 11.58 -10.95 39.17
CA SER A 724 12.97 -11.27 38.83
C SER A 724 12.98 -12.48 37.90
N THR A 725 13.71 -12.38 36.80
CA THR A 725 13.78 -13.42 35.77
C THR A 725 15.25 -13.78 35.52
N LYS A 726 15.59 -15.06 35.74
CA LYS A 726 16.96 -15.56 35.57
C LYS A 726 16.97 -16.93 34.91
N MET A 727 17.79 -17.02 33.86
CA MET A 727 18.15 -18.27 33.21
C MET A 727 19.63 -18.51 33.49
N LEU A 728 19.92 -19.49 34.33
CA LEU A 728 21.26 -19.82 34.84
C LEU A 728 21.61 -21.26 34.44
N THR A 729 22.90 -21.57 34.47
CA THR A 729 23.40 -22.94 34.27
C THR A 729 23.33 -23.79 35.56
N GLU A 730 23.37 -23.13 36.72
CA GLU A 730 23.33 -23.78 38.03
C GLU A 730 22.26 -23.17 38.95
N ASN A 731 21.91 -23.92 40.01
CA ASN A 731 20.95 -23.43 41.00
C ASN A 731 21.48 -22.18 41.73
N LEU A 732 20.62 -21.18 41.88
CA LEU A 732 20.95 -19.94 42.61
C LEU A 732 21.19 -20.24 44.10
N SER A 733 22.28 -19.75 44.67
CA SER A 733 22.65 -20.04 46.07
C SER A 733 23.41 -18.88 46.75
N GLY A 734 23.66 -19.01 48.05
CA GLY A 734 24.55 -18.11 48.79
C GLY A 734 24.14 -16.63 48.77
N GLU A 735 25.12 -15.75 48.56
CA GLU A 735 24.89 -14.30 48.50
C GLU A 735 24.05 -13.87 47.29
N ASP A 736 24.15 -14.60 46.17
CA ASP A 736 23.40 -14.31 44.95
C ASP A 736 21.89 -14.54 45.13
N PHE A 737 21.50 -15.53 45.94
CA PHE A 737 20.10 -15.72 46.35
C PHE A 737 19.57 -14.50 47.11
N ASN A 738 20.34 -14.00 48.08
CA ASN A 738 19.92 -12.84 48.86
C ASN A 738 19.89 -11.55 48.01
N ALA A 739 20.83 -11.40 47.08
CA ALA A 739 20.85 -10.29 46.12
C ALA A 739 19.64 -10.34 45.17
N ASP A 740 19.28 -11.53 44.69
CA ASP A 740 18.11 -11.75 43.85
C ASP A 740 16.82 -11.41 44.59
N LYS A 741 16.66 -11.95 45.80
CA LYS A 741 15.51 -11.64 46.66
C LYS A 741 15.35 -10.13 46.80
N ARG A 742 16.40 -9.39 47.17
CA ARG A 742 16.35 -7.92 47.32
C ARG A 742 16.01 -7.17 46.01
N SER A 743 16.23 -7.76 44.85
CA SER A 743 15.96 -7.10 43.56
C SER A 743 14.47 -6.87 43.28
N THR A 744 13.59 -7.59 43.97
CA THR A 744 12.13 -7.43 43.91
C THR A 744 11.57 -6.76 45.15
N ASP A 745 12.39 -6.08 45.95
CA ASP A 745 11.90 -5.34 47.11
C ASP A 745 11.46 -3.93 46.70
N TRP A 746 10.18 -3.60 46.93
CA TRP A 746 9.62 -2.29 46.58
C TRP A 746 10.47 -1.15 47.15
N ASN A 747 10.96 -1.27 48.38
CA ASN A 747 11.70 -0.19 49.04
C ASN A 747 13.14 -0.03 48.54
N LEU A 748 13.66 -1.04 47.83
CA LEU A 748 15.04 -1.06 47.32
C LEU A 748 15.14 -0.76 45.82
N LEU A 749 14.08 -0.27 45.17
CA LEU A 749 14.18 0.24 43.80
C LEU A 749 15.30 1.30 43.71
N TYR A 750 16.14 1.19 42.68
CA TYR A 750 17.36 1.99 42.47
C TYR A 750 18.53 1.75 43.45
N TYR A 751 18.47 0.72 44.31
CA TYR A 751 19.64 0.27 45.08
C TYR A 751 20.48 -0.75 44.31
N LYS A 752 21.78 -0.78 44.58
CA LYS A 752 22.69 -1.83 44.14
C LYS A 752 22.27 -3.18 44.73
N LYS A 753 22.75 -4.28 44.15
CA LYS A 753 22.49 -5.67 44.58
C LYS A 753 22.72 -5.94 46.08
N ASN A 754 23.59 -5.15 46.73
CA ASN A 754 23.85 -5.26 48.17
C ASN A 754 22.72 -4.67 49.05
N GLY A 755 21.77 -3.94 48.48
CA GLY A 755 20.65 -3.29 49.17
C GLY A 755 21.05 -2.11 50.07
N LYS A 756 22.30 -1.64 49.99
CA LYS A 756 22.85 -0.59 50.88
C LYS A 756 23.16 0.72 50.17
N GLU A 757 23.61 0.64 48.94
CA GLU A 757 24.03 1.81 48.15
C GLU A 757 23.06 2.07 47.01
N ILE A 758 22.80 3.34 46.70
CA ILE A 758 22.04 3.72 45.50
C ILE A 758 22.91 3.44 44.26
N ILE A 759 22.29 3.05 43.15
CA ILE A 759 22.95 2.88 41.86
C ILE A 759 23.52 4.23 41.40
N ARG A 760 24.75 4.22 40.86
CA ARG A 760 25.44 5.44 40.43
C ARG A 760 24.56 6.19 39.42
N ASN A 761 24.38 7.49 39.62
CA ASN A 761 23.53 8.39 38.82
C ASN A 761 22.00 8.21 38.97
N CYS A 762 21.51 7.41 39.93
CA CYS A 762 20.07 7.22 40.15
C CYS A 762 19.51 7.98 41.37
N GLU A 763 20.31 8.82 42.04
CA GLU A 763 19.88 9.53 43.25
C GLU A 763 18.68 10.47 43.00
N GLY A 764 18.67 11.19 41.88
CA GLY A 764 17.54 12.03 41.50
C GLY A 764 16.26 11.24 41.23
N LEU A 765 16.35 10.11 40.52
CA LEU A 765 15.21 9.21 40.27
C LEU A 765 14.68 8.60 41.59
N ARG A 766 15.58 8.22 42.50
CA ARG A 766 15.22 7.69 43.81
C ARG A 766 14.44 8.71 44.64
N GLN A 767 14.93 9.96 44.70
CA GLN A 767 14.25 11.05 45.41
C GLN A 767 12.89 11.39 44.80
N LYS A 768 12.79 11.37 43.47
CA LYS A 768 11.51 11.54 42.74
C LYS A 768 10.52 10.43 43.12
N LEU A 769 10.97 9.17 43.10
CA LEU A 769 10.17 8.02 43.48
C LEU A 769 9.69 8.06 44.94
N ASP A 770 10.54 8.52 45.88
CA ASP A 770 10.14 8.69 47.28
C ASP A 770 8.99 9.67 47.43
N LYS A 771 9.05 10.82 46.74
CA LYS A 771 7.98 11.82 46.77
C LYS A 771 6.67 11.23 46.25
N VAL A 772 6.72 10.51 45.14
CA VAL A 772 5.55 9.85 44.54
C VAL A 772 4.96 8.82 45.51
N ARG A 773 5.80 7.97 46.10
CA ARG A 773 5.36 6.89 47.01
C ARG A 773 4.73 7.40 48.30
N ASN A 774 5.21 8.51 48.85
CA ASN A 774 4.69 9.06 50.10
C ASN A 774 3.20 9.46 50.02
N ASN A 775 2.65 9.58 48.80
CA ASN A 775 1.23 9.86 48.58
C ASN A 775 0.34 8.60 48.68
N PHE A 776 0.92 7.40 48.80
CA PHE A 776 0.19 6.13 48.74
C PHE A 776 0.62 5.17 49.85
N THR A 777 -0.32 4.35 50.33
CA THR A 777 -0.03 3.27 51.27
C THR A 777 0.07 1.94 50.53
N CYS A 778 1.25 1.31 50.51
CA CYS A 778 1.42 -0.03 49.94
C CYS A 778 1.08 -1.11 50.99
N LYS A 779 0.07 -1.95 50.72
CA LYS A 779 -0.35 -3.01 51.65
C LYS A 779 0.59 -4.20 51.67
N GLY A 780 1.19 -4.52 50.53
CA GLY A 780 2.11 -5.63 50.36
C GLY A 780 2.52 -5.82 48.90
N SER A 781 3.50 -6.69 48.68
CA SER A 781 4.03 -6.99 47.35
C SER A 781 3.89 -8.48 47.00
N LEU A 782 3.48 -8.77 45.78
CA LEU A 782 3.68 -10.08 45.15
C LEU A 782 5.04 -10.08 44.44
N ARG A 783 5.98 -10.88 44.92
CA ARG A 783 7.37 -10.92 44.46
C ARG A 783 7.64 -12.26 43.80
N ILE A 784 7.75 -12.28 42.47
CA ILE A 784 7.85 -13.52 41.70
C ILE A 784 9.25 -13.63 41.11
N HIS A 785 9.92 -14.72 41.46
CA HIS A 785 11.28 -15.05 41.06
C HIS A 785 11.24 -16.26 40.13
N PHE A 786 11.39 -16.04 38.82
CA PHE A 786 11.51 -17.08 37.82
C PHE A 786 12.98 -17.47 37.68
N ILE A 787 13.40 -18.51 38.39
CA ILE A 787 14.80 -18.94 38.49
C ILE A 787 14.95 -20.32 37.86
N LEU A 788 15.64 -20.39 36.72
CA LEU A 788 15.95 -21.64 36.04
C LEU A 788 17.45 -21.96 36.21
N PRO A 789 17.84 -23.20 36.60
CA PRO A 789 16.97 -24.36 36.86
C PRO A 789 16.21 -24.30 38.19
N GLY A 790 16.66 -23.51 39.17
CA GLY A 790 16.01 -23.36 40.47
C GLY A 790 16.89 -22.70 41.53
N VAL A 791 16.48 -22.81 42.79
CA VAL A 791 17.24 -22.34 43.97
C VAL A 791 17.85 -23.54 44.70
N ALA A 792 19.11 -23.43 45.13
CA ALA A 792 19.80 -24.52 45.80
C ALA A 792 19.20 -24.79 47.19
N LYS A 793 18.93 -26.06 47.51
CA LYS A 793 18.62 -26.50 48.87
C LYS A 793 19.91 -26.50 49.68
N ASN A 794 20.10 -25.52 50.56
CA ASN A 794 21.31 -25.45 51.38
C ASN A 794 21.35 -26.63 52.38
N ARG A 795 22.47 -27.37 52.46
CA ARG A 795 22.61 -28.55 53.33
C ARG A 795 22.61 -28.23 54.83
N THR A 796 22.71 -26.96 55.22
CA THR A 796 22.97 -26.53 56.60
C THR A 796 22.01 -25.47 57.15
N SER A 797 21.03 -24.98 56.37
CA SER A 797 20.10 -23.95 56.85
C SER A 797 18.66 -24.20 56.43
N THR A 798 17.74 -24.17 57.38
CA THR A 798 16.27 -24.18 57.20
C THR A 798 15.71 -22.92 56.49
N LEU A 799 16.58 -21.97 56.13
CA LEU A 799 16.27 -20.62 55.63
C LEU A 799 16.33 -20.45 54.09
N SER A 800 16.91 -21.38 53.33
CA SER A 800 16.90 -21.31 51.85
C SER A 800 15.68 -22.05 51.29
N ARG A 801 14.49 -21.50 51.51
CA ARG A 801 13.25 -22.07 50.97
C ARG A 801 13.00 -21.44 49.61
N GLY A 802 13.32 -22.16 48.53
CA GLY A 802 12.52 -22.02 47.32
C GLY A 802 11.05 -22.37 47.62
N GLY A 803 10.13 -22.12 46.68
CA GLY A 803 8.69 -22.28 46.91
C GLY A 803 7.96 -20.95 47.09
N CYS A 804 6.78 -21.00 47.71
CA CYS A 804 5.95 -19.83 48.02
C CYS A 804 5.85 -19.63 49.53
N HIS A 805 6.11 -18.42 50.01
CA HIS A 805 6.01 -18.07 51.42
C HIS A 805 5.76 -16.58 51.63
N THR A 806 5.42 -16.21 52.86
CA THR A 806 5.14 -14.83 53.24
C THR A 806 6.24 -14.26 54.13
N GLU A 807 6.64 -13.02 53.86
CA GLU A 807 7.57 -12.27 54.71
C GLU A 807 7.01 -10.87 54.93
N ASN A 808 6.72 -10.55 56.20
CA ASN A 808 5.89 -9.39 56.53
C ASN A 808 4.54 -9.47 55.79
N ASN A 809 4.20 -8.47 54.98
CA ASN A 809 3.02 -8.48 54.11
C ASN A 809 3.32 -8.87 52.66
N ASP A 810 4.57 -9.20 52.32
CA ASP A 810 4.95 -9.62 50.98
C ASP A 810 4.75 -11.13 50.79
N VAL A 811 4.26 -11.51 49.62
CA VAL A 811 4.21 -12.89 49.15
C VAL A 811 5.39 -13.11 48.21
N ILE A 812 6.30 -14.02 48.54
CA ILE A 812 7.48 -14.33 47.74
C ILE A 812 7.29 -15.71 47.09
N MET A 813 7.41 -15.77 45.77
CA MET A 813 7.26 -16.98 44.96
C MET A 813 8.54 -17.26 44.18
N TYR A 814 9.03 -18.50 44.24
CA TYR A 814 10.13 -18.99 43.40
C TYR A 814 9.64 -20.06 42.43
N ILE A 815 9.47 -19.66 41.17
CA ILE A 815 9.03 -20.55 40.09
C ILE A 815 10.28 -21.15 39.44
N ASP A 816 10.50 -22.43 39.72
CA ASP A 816 11.61 -23.22 39.20
C ASP A 816 11.20 -24.04 37.96
N LYS A 817 12.12 -24.86 37.44
CA LYS A 817 11.86 -25.70 36.27
C LYS A 817 10.68 -26.68 36.44
N ASN A 818 10.36 -27.09 37.66
CA ASN A 818 9.28 -28.06 37.93
C ASN A 818 7.92 -27.36 37.94
N LEU A 819 7.89 -26.09 38.38
CA LEU A 819 6.68 -25.27 38.42
C LEU A 819 6.37 -24.54 37.10
N LEU A 820 7.27 -24.63 36.11
CA LEU A 820 7.02 -24.15 34.76
C LEU A 820 5.77 -24.77 34.14
N GLU A 821 5.46 -26.03 34.45
CA GLU A 821 4.27 -26.71 33.93
C GLU A 821 2.97 -26.09 34.45
N CYS A 822 2.99 -25.56 35.68
CA CYS A 822 1.83 -24.88 36.24
C CYS A 822 1.67 -23.49 35.59
N TYR A 823 2.77 -22.76 35.38
CA TYR A 823 2.72 -21.41 34.85
C TYR A 823 2.48 -21.36 33.33
N PHE A 824 3.10 -22.26 32.56
CA PHE A 824 3.02 -22.35 31.10
C PHE A 824 2.29 -23.61 30.62
N SER A 825 1.25 -24.07 31.34
CA SER A 825 0.52 -25.33 31.08
C SER A 825 0.49 -25.81 29.62
N GLU A 826 0.03 -24.97 28.69
CA GLU A 826 -0.10 -25.30 27.26
C GLU A 826 1.24 -25.36 26.49
N TYR A 827 2.27 -24.65 26.96
CA TYR A 827 3.59 -24.52 26.32
C TYR A 827 4.71 -25.26 27.04
N ALA A 828 4.40 -25.95 28.13
CA ALA A 828 5.36 -26.59 29.02
C ALA A 828 6.29 -27.58 28.28
N SER A 829 5.76 -28.34 27.32
CA SER A 829 6.53 -29.29 26.51
C SER A 829 7.56 -28.61 25.60
N SER A 830 7.20 -27.48 24.99
CA SER A 830 8.09 -26.71 24.13
C SER A 830 9.22 -26.07 24.94
N LEU A 831 8.88 -25.49 26.10
CA LEU A 831 9.86 -24.89 26.99
C LEU A 831 10.81 -25.91 27.59
N ARG A 832 10.33 -27.10 27.96
CA ARG A 832 11.20 -28.19 28.43
C ARG A 832 12.26 -28.57 27.42
N LYS A 833 11.93 -28.67 26.13
CA LYS A 833 12.91 -28.97 25.08
C LYS A 833 13.98 -27.88 24.98
N ILE A 834 13.58 -26.61 24.96
CA ILE A 834 14.50 -25.48 24.90
C ILE A 834 15.44 -25.47 26.11
N LEU A 835 14.92 -25.77 27.31
CA LEU A 835 15.73 -25.80 28.53
C LEU A 835 16.66 -27.00 28.61
N VAL A 836 16.31 -28.15 28.03
CA VAL A 836 17.23 -29.29 27.89
C VAL A 836 18.36 -28.97 26.92
N GLU A 837 18.13 -28.16 25.90
CA GLU A 837 19.14 -27.75 24.93
C GLU A 837 20.03 -26.59 25.42
N TYR A 838 19.53 -25.79 26.38
CA TYR A 838 20.27 -24.69 26.99
C TYR A 838 21.26 -25.15 28.07
N ASN A 839 20.92 -26.21 28.81
CA ASN A 839 21.80 -26.84 29.81
C ASN A 839 22.69 -27.89 29.16
#